data_AF-A0AB73HI49-F1
#
_entry.id   AF-A0AB73HI49-F1
#
_cell.length_a   1.000
_cell.length_b   1.000
_cell.length_c   1.000
_cell.angle_alpha   90.00
_cell.angle_beta   90.00
_cell.angle_gamma   90.00
#
_symmetry.space_group_name_H-M   'P 1'
#
loop_
_entity.id
_entity.type
_entity.pdbx_description
1 polymer ?
#
loop_
_entity_poly.entity_id
_entity_poly.type
_entity_poly.pdbx_seq_one_letter_code
_entity_poly.pdbx_strand_id
1 'polypeptide(L)'
;MFYTFLKDGLITVLDVSNWDVSNVEKFTGTFSGMSGVKTLDVSHWDTGSATAKGSLFQDTNSLSTLDVSNWNVSNVLSLDFTFLNTGVKTLDVSKWDVSKVTNFFGTFEGVKFSRLDVSDWKTVSATNMSYMFCGSSFGTLNISNLNTDHVVDMSLMFNGIDVKSLDLSSFNTSNVTNMKSMFHGAKSIYKLDISNFDMGKVTNKEGMLTDLTSLRVLVLGSNTIINGTGLSEPNFKGTSNRWVAVAGGNENNPYGAKYYTSTDLMAAYNSSMSDTYVIGEDKSSIAGHDSTIIAGPNSKWTSSDNFSSGTGIDGSPLDFSKVVVGGTVDTETPGNYDVSYTYTDEAGKEVMDTITVHVVASQVSIAGHDSTIIAGPNSKWNAKDNFDSVTDAEGNPVELNKVSVTGEANAQVPGDYEITYSYTDIYGNEANETITVHVIASQASVAGHDSTIIAGPNSKWNASDNFDSATDAEGNLVEFKDVTANSQVDTQVPGNYDVVYSYIDAYGNKVSKTITVHVIASQAGIDSHDSTIIAGSNSKWNTSDNLDSATDAEGNPVELNKVSVTGEANTQVPGDYEITYSYTDIYGNEVSKTITVHVIASATPNTPSNPDRPDKSADTDVPDTSMKPSNSDTVGLPTKSKSNNLVKITNKRVANIVPAKKHSKPISTSKVNTLPQTGENDSNIETTIGVMGLLASVMGLIGFGKRRNRED
;
A
#
# COMPACT_ATOMS: atom_id res chain seq x y z
N MET A 1 -62.79 53.36 51.66
CA MET A 1 -63.47 52.36 50.82
C MET A 1 -62.67 51.06 50.92
N PHE A 2 -63.28 49.99 51.43
CA PHE A 2 -62.64 48.68 51.61
C PHE A 2 -63.43 47.64 50.83
N TYR A 3 -62.79 46.97 49.88
CA TYR A 3 -63.35 45.80 49.18
C TYR A 3 -64.75 46.02 48.58
N THR A 4 -65.04 47.24 48.12
CA THR A 4 -66.39 47.68 47.76
C THR A 4 -67.00 46.86 46.60
N PHE A 5 -66.17 46.38 45.66
CA PHE A 5 -66.59 45.54 44.52
C PHE A 5 -65.76 44.25 44.39
N LEU A 6 -65.25 43.73 45.51
CA LEU A 6 -64.29 42.63 45.52
C LEU A 6 -64.79 41.40 44.72
N LYS A 7 -64.01 40.98 43.71
CA LYS A 7 -64.25 39.80 42.86
C LYS A 7 -65.56 39.83 42.05
N ASP A 8 -66.12 41.01 41.79
CA ASP A 8 -67.26 41.12 40.88
C ASP A 8 -66.81 41.10 39.41
N GLY A 9 -66.77 39.90 38.83
CA GLY A 9 -66.45 39.69 37.42
C GLY A 9 -67.61 39.98 36.44
N LEU A 10 -68.82 40.33 36.94
CA LEU A 10 -70.00 40.58 36.12
C LEU A 10 -70.16 42.07 35.78
N ILE A 11 -69.64 42.97 36.62
CA ILE A 11 -69.66 44.41 36.36
C ILE A 11 -68.74 44.74 35.18
N THR A 12 -69.36 45.17 34.07
CA THR A 12 -68.65 45.62 32.86
C THR A 12 -68.63 47.13 32.68
N VAL A 13 -69.53 47.84 33.37
CA VAL A 13 -69.65 49.30 33.39
C VAL A 13 -69.91 49.75 34.82
N LEU A 14 -69.10 50.68 35.32
CA LEU A 14 -69.28 51.33 36.62
C LEU A 14 -68.93 52.81 36.46
N ASP A 15 -69.88 53.69 36.76
CA ASP A 15 -69.64 55.14 36.78
C ASP A 15 -69.27 55.59 38.20
N VAL A 16 -68.05 56.10 38.36
CA VAL A 16 -67.51 56.61 39.63
C VAL A 16 -67.10 58.09 39.53
N SER A 17 -67.48 58.76 38.44
CA SER A 17 -67.06 60.13 38.15
C SER A 17 -67.58 61.15 39.18
N ASN A 18 -68.72 60.86 39.81
CA ASN A 18 -69.36 61.70 40.83
C ASN A 18 -68.98 61.37 42.28
N TRP A 19 -68.01 60.47 42.51
CA TRP A 19 -67.61 60.09 43.87
C TRP A 19 -66.73 61.17 44.51
N ASP A 20 -67.14 61.70 45.68
CA ASP A 20 -66.26 62.50 46.53
C ASP A 20 -65.41 61.57 47.41
N VAL A 21 -64.11 61.55 47.14
CA VAL A 21 -63.14 60.72 47.86
C VAL A 21 -62.13 61.53 48.67
N SER A 22 -62.35 62.85 48.84
CA SER A 22 -61.42 63.78 49.50
C SER A 22 -61.07 63.40 50.95
N ASN A 23 -61.98 62.72 51.64
CA ASN A 23 -61.81 62.24 53.02
C ASN A 23 -61.50 60.73 53.12
N VAL A 24 -61.31 60.04 51.99
CA VAL A 24 -61.05 58.60 51.99
C VAL A 24 -59.58 58.34 52.30
N GLU A 25 -59.29 57.84 53.50
CA GLU A 25 -57.91 57.51 53.90
C GLU A 25 -57.41 56.19 53.31
N LYS A 26 -58.30 55.21 53.11
CA LYS A 26 -57.95 53.85 52.66
C LYS A 26 -58.80 53.46 51.48
N PHE A 27 -58.15 53.10 50.37
CA PHE A 27 -58.76 52.66 49.11
C PHE A 27 -58.66 51.15 48.90
N THR A 28 -58.21 50.41 49.91
CA THR A 28 -57.78 49.03 49.78
C THR A 28 -58.80 48.14 49.07
N GLY A 29 -58.40 47.57 47.93
CA GLY A 29 -59.18 46.60 47.18
C GLY A 29 -60.50 47.12 46.58
N THR A 30 -60.69 48.43 46.42
CA THR A 30 -61.99 49.00 46.01
C THR A 30 -62.49 48.43 44.68
N PHE A 31 -61.62 48.31 43.66
CA PHE A 31 -61.95 47.73 42.34
C PHE A 31 -61.31 46.35 42.11
N SER A 32 -60.85 45.69 43.17
CA SER A 32 -60.11 44.43 43.05
C SER A 32 -60.99 43.31 42.48
N GLY A 33 -60.50 42.63 41.45
CA GLY A 33 -61.17 41.50 40.81
C GLY A 33 -62.31 41.90 39.87
N MET A 34 -62.48 43.19 39.56
CA MET A 34 -63.42 43.66 38.54
C MET A 34 -62.89 43.34 37.13
N SER A 35 -62.81 42.06 36.80
CA SER A 35 -62.15 41.59 35.57
C SER A 35 -62.91 41.96 34.29
N GLY A 36 -64.19 42.33 34.39
CA GLY A 36 -65.03 42.75 33.26
C GLY A 36 -65.03 44.26 32.94
N VAL A 37 -64.53 45.11 33.85
CA VAL A 37 -64.61 46.58 33.68
C VAL A 37 -63.63 47.06 32.62
N LYS A 38 -64.11 47.86 31.66
CA LYS A 38 -63.28 48.31 30.52
C LYS A 38 -62.65 49.68 30.71
N THR A 39 -63.33 50.55 31.45
CA THR A 39 -62.97 51.96 31.71
C THR A 39 -63.41 52.35 33.11
N LEU A 40 -62.60 53.17 33.79
CA LEU A 40 -62.95 53.81 35.06
C LEU A 40 -62.46 55.26 35.00
N ASP A 41 -63.37 56.21 35.13
CA ASP A 41 -63.00 57.62 35.22
C ASP A 41 -62.73 58.01 36.69
N VAL A 42 -61.45 58.07 37.03
CA VAL A 42 -60.94 58.45 38.36
C VAL A 42 -60.05 59.70 38.30
N SER A 43 -60.06 60.39 37.15
CA SER A 43 -59.13 61.48 36.83
C SER A 43 -59.32 62.71 37.73
N HIS A 44 -60.54 62.90 38.25
CA HIS A 44 -60.96 64.03 39.09
C HIS A 44 -60.86 63.78 40.60
N TRP A 45 -60.45 62.58 41.03
CA TRP A 45 -60.43 62.21 42.44
C TRP A 45 -59.36 62.99 43.22
N ASP A 46 -59.75 63.69 44.29
CA ASP A 46 -58.82 64.24 45.28
C ASP A 46 -58.37 63.12 46.24
N THR A 47 -57.13 62.66 46.07
CA THR A 47 -56.57 61.58 46.89
C THR A 47 -55.59 62.06 47.96
N GLY A 48 -55.57 63.36 48.31
CA GLY A 48 -54.59 63.93 49.24
C GLY A 48 -54.61 63.32 50.65
N SER A 49 -55.78 62.85 51.10
CA SER A 49 -55.96 62.19 52.40
C SER A 49 -55.58 60.70 52.42
N ALA A 50 -55.29 60.10 51.26
CA ALA A 50 -55.04 58.67 51.14
C ALA A 50 -53.71 58.26 51.81
N THR A 51 -53.77 57.28 52.70
CA THR A 51 -52.60 56.67 53.38
C THR A 51 -52.31 55.24 52.91
N ALA A 52 -53.33 54.52 52.39
CA ALA A 52 -53.16 53.19 51.82
C ALA A 52 -54.00 53.00 50.54
N LYS A 53 -53.34 52.63 49.43
CA LYS A 53 -53.97 52.36 48.12
C LYS A 53 -53.71 50.93 47.62
N GLY A 54 -53.44 50.01 48.53
CA GLY A 54 -53.16 48.61 48.21
C GLY A 54 -54.29 47.93 47.45
N SER A 55 -53.97 47.06 46.49
CA SER A 55 -54.91 46.26 45.69
C SER A 55 -55.98 47.06 44.93
N LEU A 56 -55.82 48.37 44.73
CA LEU A 56 -56.92 49.22 44.24
C LEU A 56 -57.48 48.76 42.88
N PHE A 57 -56.62 48.44 41.92
CA PHE A 57 -56.99 47.95 40.58
C PHE A 57 -56.53 46.51 40.33
N GLN A 58 -56.28 45.74 41.40
CA GLN A 58 -55.84 44.36 41.29
C GLN A 58 -56.81 43.53 40.43
N ASP A 59 -56.28 42.70 39.52
CA ASP A 59 -57.04 41.77 38.68
C ASP A 59 -58.16 42.43 37.84
N THR A 60 -57.97 43.71 37.46
CA THR A 60 -58.85 44.43 36.51
C THR A 60 -58.41 44.16 35.05
N ASN A 61 -58.48 42.89 34.63
CA ASN A 61 -57.85 42.44 33.39
C ASN A 61 -58.41 43.08 32.10
N SER A 62 -59.67 43.51 32.11
CA SER A 62 -60.30 44.20 30.95
C SER A 62 -60.10 45.71 30.93
N LEU A 63 -59.56 46.30 32.01
CA LEU A 63 -59.41 47.76 32.13
C LEU A 63 -58.36 48.24 31.16
N SER A 64 -58.79 48.95 30.11
CA SER A 64 -57.92 49.31 28.98
C SER A 64 -57.21 50.65 29.16
N THR A 65 -57.86 51.58 29.85
CA THR A 65 -57.39 52.95 30.07
C THR A 65 -57.64 53.35 31.52
N LEU A 66 -56.69 54.11 32.06
CA LEU A 66 -56.75 54.61 33.43
C LEU A 66 -55.89 55.86 33.54
N ASP A 67 -56.49 56.99 33.93
CA ASP A 67 -55.77 58.23 34.18
C ASP A 67 -55.64 58.49 35.69
N VAL A 68 -54.40 58.43 36.19
CA VAL A 68 -54.03 58.69 37.58
C VAL A 68 -52.98 59.80 37.69
N SER A 69 -52.77 60.56 36.61
CA SER A 69 -51.67 61.53 36.50
C SER A 69 -51.75 62.68 37.50
N ASN A 70 -52.98 63.01 37.94
CA ASN A 70 -53.26 64.09 38.91
C ASN A 70 -53.37 63.61 40.36
N TRP A 71 -53.17 62.32 40.63
CA TRP A 71 -53.33 61.79 41.98
C TRP A 71 -52.21 62.25 42.91
N ASN A 72 -52.58 62.77 44.09
CA ASN A 72 -51.63 63.02 45.17
C ASN A 72 -51.39 61.73 45.97
N VAL A 73 -50.13 61.29 46.03
CA VAL A 73 -49.69 60.10 46.78
C VAL A 73 -48.66 60.41 47.88
N SER A 74 -48.42 61.68 48.21
CA SER A 74 -47.37 62.10 49.16
C SER A 74 -47.59 61.67 50.62
N ASN A 75 -48.76 61.10 50.92
CA ASN A 75 -49.12 60.55 52.24
C ASN A 75 -49.30 59.03 52.23
N VAL A 76 -49.16 58.38 51.07
CA VAL A 76 -49.33 56.95 50.92
C VAL A 76 -48.12 56.22 51.51
N LEU A 77 -48.38 55.19 52.32
CA LEU A 77 -47.35 54.34 52.91
C LEU A 77 -47.20 52.99 52.18
N SER A 78 -48.25 52.53 51.49
CA SER A 78 -48.28 51.24 50.79
C SER A 78 -48.97 51.33 49.42
N LEU A 79 -48.29 50.80 48.40
CA LEU A 79 -48.76 50.62 47.02
C LEU A 79 -48.82 49.12 46.63
N ASP A 80 -48.97 48.26 47.63
CA ASP A 80 -49.00 46.81 47.43
C ASP A 80 -50.11 46.40 46.47
N PHE A 81 -49.78 45.61 45.44
CA PHE A 81 -50.73 45.08 44.44
C PHE A 81 -51.60 46.12 43.71
N THR A 82 -51.27 47.43 43.76
CA THR A 82 -52.16 48.48 43.23
C THR A 82 -52.54 48.26 41.75
N PHE A 83 -51.61 47.80 40.91
CA PHE A 83 -51.83 47.54 39.49
C PHE A 83 -51.60 46.07 39.07
N LEU A 84 -51.63 45.14 40.03
CA LEU A 84 -51.46 43.70 39.79
C LEU A 84 -52.43 43.22 38.71
N ASN A 85 -51.91 42.58 37.66
CA ASN A 85 -52.66 41.98 36.55
C ASN A 85 -53.67 42.90 35.84
N THR A 86 -53.44 44.22 35.81
CA THR A 86 -54.30 45.17 35.10
C THR A 86 -54.22 45.00 33.57
N GLY A 87 -55.32 45.33 32.87
CA GLY A 87 -55.36 45.36 31.40
C GLY A 87 -54.72 46.59 30.75
N VAL A 88 -54.32 47.59 31.56
CA VAL A 88 -53.87 48.92 31.14
C VAL A 88 -52.59 48.79 30.32
N LYS A 89 -52.44 49.63 29.29
CA LYS A 89 -51.25 49.62 28.40
C LYS A 89 -50.25 50.72 28.66
N THR A 90 -50.72 51.85 29.20
CA THR A 90 -49.91 53.01 29.53
C THR A 90 -50.44 53.62 30.81
N LEU A 91 -49.54 54.03 31.70
CA LEU A 91 -49.89 54.65 32.96
C LEU A 91 -48.90 55.78 33.24
N ASP A 92 -49.42 57.00 33.42
CA ASP A 92 -48.59 58.14 33.82
C ASP A 92 -48.56 58.26 35.35
N VAL A 93 -47.40 57.92 35.92
CA VAL A 93 -47.09 58.03 37.36
C VAL A 93 -45.88 58.94 37.61
N SER A 94 -45.47 59.71 36.61
CA SER A 94 -44.23 60.49 36.66
C SER A 94 -44.23 61.56 37.77
N LYS A 95 -45.40 62.12 38.08
CA LYS A 95 -45.58 63.19 39.08
C LYS A 95 -45.81 62.68 40.51
N TRP A 96 -45.81 61.36 40.72
CA TRP A 96 -46.10 60.78 42.02
C TRP A 96 -44.95 60.97 43.00
N ASP A 97 -45.20 61.67 44.13
CA ASP A 97 -44.27 61.71 45.25
C ASP A 97 -44.41 60.46 46.12
N VAL A 98 -43.56 59.47 45.85
CA VAL A 98 -43.53 58.19 46.59
C VAL A 98 -42.54 58.19 47.77
N SER A 99 -42.04 59.34 48.20
CA SER A 99 -40.97 59.45 49.22
C SER A 99 -41.29 58.84 50.58
N LYS A 100 -42.57 58.66 50.92
CA LYS A 100 -43.03 58.02 52.16
C LYS A 100 -43.46 56.56 52.00
N VAL A 101 -43.53 56.05 50.77
CA VAL A 101 -43.98 54.67 50.51
C VAL A 101 -42.90 53.71 50.99
N THR A 102 -43.27 52.79 51.88
CA THR A 102 -42.35 51.77 52.42
C THR A 102 -42.56 50.41 51.75
N ASN A 103 -43.74 50.16 51.20
CA ASN A 103 -44.13 48.86 50.63
C ASN A 103 -44.60 48.98 49.17
N PHE A 104 -43.81 48.41 48.26
CA PHE A 104 -44.06 48.31 46.81
C PHE A 104 -44.37 46.88 46.35
N PHE A 105 -44.79 46.02 47.29
CA PHE A 105 -45.02 44.60 47.04
C PHE A 105 -45.98 44.37 45.86
N GLY A 106 -45.51 43.75 44.77
CA GLY A 106 -46.36 43.40 43.63
C GLY A 106 -47.06 44.59 42.93
N THR A 107 -46.59 45.83 43.09
CA THR A 107 -47.28 47.02 42.57
C THR A 107 -47.57 46.93 41.06
N PHE A 108 -46.62 46.43 40.27
CA PHE A 108 -46.72 46.26 38.82
C PHE A 108 -46.58 44.79 38.39
N GLU A 109 -46.97 43.85 39.25
CA GLU A 109 -46.93 42.43 38.90
C GLU A 109 -47.92 42.11 37.77
N GLY A 110 -47.48 41.31 36.79
CA GLY A 110 -48.29 40.82 35.67
C GLY A 110 -48.70 41.88 34.64
N VAL A 111 -48.20 43.12 34.73
CA VAL A 111 -48.58 44.20 33.80
C VAL A 111 -47.94 44.04 32.42
N LYS A 112 -48.59 44.59 31.40
CA LYS A 112 -48.09 44.60 30.01
C LYS A 112 -48.07 46.00 29.43
N PHE A 113 -47.17 46.84 29.93
CA PHE A 113 -47.09 48.25 29.56
C PHE A 113 -46.17 48.47 28.35
N SER A 114 -46.51 49.40 27.47
CA SER A 114 -45.59 49.80 26.40
C SER A 114 -44.42 50.63 26.94
N ARG A 115 -44.68 51.45 27.96
CA ARG A 115 -43.69 52.27 28.68
C ARG A 115 -44.11 52.43 30.13
N LEU A 116 -43.14 52.34 31.04
CA LEU A 116 -43.27 52.78 32.41
C LEU A 116 -42.08 53.67 32.75
N ASP A 117 -42.37 54.91 33.17
CA ASP A 117 -41.37 55.89 33.56
C ASP A 117 -41.51 56.20 35.05
N VAL A 118 -40.55 55.72 35.84
CA VAL A 118 -40.45 55.97 37.29
C VAL A 118 -39.15 56.69 37.63
N SER A 119 -38.55 57.38 36.66
CA SER A 119 -37.24 58.01 36.83
C SER A 119 -37.23 59.15 37.86
N ASP A 120 -38.36 59.81 38.12
CA ASP A 120 -38.48 60.85 39.14
C ASP A 120 -38.91 60.32 40.52
N TRP A 121 -39.14 59.01 40.66
CA TRP A 121 -39.57 58.42 41.93
C TRP A 121 -38.45 58.45 42.96
N LYS A 122 -38.74 59.03 44.13
CA LYS A 122 -37.85 59.03 45.29
C LYS A 122 -38.23 57.88 46.22
N THR A 123 -37.60 56.72 46.10
CA THR A 123 -37.92 55.53 46.92
C THR A 123 -37.13 55.45 48.23
N VAL A 124 -36.75 56.59 48.82
CA VAL A 124 -35.84 56.67 49.98
C VAL A 124 -36.34 55.95 51.23
N SER A 125 -37.66 55.75 51.38
CA SER A 125 -38.27 55.04 52.52
C SER A 125 -38.59 53.58 52.23
N ALA A 126 -38.34 53.09 51.01
CA ALA A 126 -38.74 51.74 50.60
C ALA A 126 -37.98 50.67 51.39
N THR A 127 -38.70 49.72 51.98
CA THR A 127 -38.13 48.56 52.67
C THR A 127 -38.50 47.23 52.01
N ASN A 128 -39.62 47.17 51.28
CA ASN A 128 -40.06 45.98 50.54
C ASN A 128 -40.36 46.32 49.07
N MET A 129 -39.62 45.69 48.14
CA MET A 129 -39.85 45.76 46.69
C MET A 129 -40.06 44.36 46.08
N SER A 130 -40.35 43.36 46.90
CA SER A 130 -40.60 42.00 46.41
C SER A 130 -41.78 41.95 45.43
N TYR A 131 -41.69 41.10 44.41
CA TYR A 131 -42.68 40.94 43.34
C TYR A 131 -42.99 42.20 42.49
N MET A 132 -42.35 43.36 42.72
CA MET A 132 -42.77 44.64 42.15
C MET A 132 -43.00 44.61 40.63
N PHE A 133 -42.16 43.87 39.88
CA PHE A 133 -42.26 43.68 38.43
C PHE A 133 -42.37 42.20 38.04
N CYS A 134 -42.82 41.32 38.94
CA CYS A 134 -42.99 39.89 38.68
C CYS A 134 -43.95 39.65 37.50
N GLY A 135 -43.61 38.75 36.58
CA GLY A 135 -44.41 38.37 35.41
C GLY A 135 -44.77 39.51 34.46
N SER A 136 -44.10 40.65 34.56
CA SER A 136 -44.43 41.85 33.78
C SER A 136 -43.68 41.92 32.45
N SER A 137 -44.19 42.70 31.51
CA SER A 137 -43.55 42.96 30.22
C SER A 137 -43.58 44.45 29.92
N PHE A 138 -42.46 44.99 29.42
CA PHE A 138 -42.30 46.41 29.10
C PHE A 138 -41.66 46.61 27.74
N GLY A 139 -42.21 47.51 26.93
CA GLY A 139 -41.49 48.02 25.75
C GLY A 139 -40.30 48.90 26.15
N THR A 140 -40.46 49.73 27.18
CA THR A 140 -39.39 50.48 27.83
C THR A 140 -39.66 50.60 29.33
N LEU A 141 -38.67 50.23 30.14
CA LEU A 141 -38.70 50.34 31.60
C LEU A 141 -37.47 51.14 32.03
N ASN A 142 -37.67 52.29 32.67
CA ASN A 142 -36.59 53.08 33.25
C ASN A 142 -36.66 53.04 34.78
N ILE A 143 -35.70 52.36 35.41
CA ILE A 143 -35.56 52.18 36.87
C ILE A 143 -34.22 52.68 37.42
N SER A 144 -33.43 53.39 36.61
CA SER A 144 -32.05 53.77 36.93
C SER A 144 -31.90 54.74 38.11
N ASN A 145 -33.01 55.27 38.65
CA ASN A 145 -33.01 56.24 39.75
C ASN A 145 -33.67 55.67 41.02
N LEU A 146 -34.09 54.40 41.03
CA LEU A 146 -34.63 53.80 42.24
C LEU A 146 -33.54 53.73 43.30
N ASN A 147 -33.78 54.39 44.44
CA ASN A 147 -32.97 54.26 45.64
C ASN A 147 -33.40 53.00 46.39
N THR A 148 -32.46 52.11 46.67
CA THR A 148 -32.71 50.85 47.40
C THR A 148 -31.94 50.74 48.72
N ASP A 149 -31.41 51.86 49.24
CA ASP A 149 -30.54 51.87 50.42
C ASP A 149 -31.18 51.24 51.67
N HIS A 150 -32.50 51.32 51.80
CA HIS A 150 -33.26 50.77 52.93
C HIS A 150 -34.03 49.47 52.61
N VAL A 151 -33.93 48.96 51.37
CA VAL A 151 -34.68 47.77 50.94
C VAL A 151 -34.08 46.53 51.59
N VAL A 152 -34.95 45.72 52.20
CA VAL A 152 -34.58 44.48 52.90
C VAL A 152 -35.00 43.24 52.11
N ASP A 153 -36.10 43.31 51.34
CA ASP A 153 -36.63 42.21 50.53
C ASP A 153 -36.81 42.62 49.06
N MET A 154 -36.11 41.91 48.16
CA MET A 154 -36.18 42.01 46.69
C MET A 154 -36.56 40.67 46.05
N SER A 155 -37.09 39.72 46.83
CA SER A 155 -37.49 38.41 46.30
C SER A 155 -38.49 38.56 45.16
N LEU A 156 -38.28 37.80 44.09
CA LEU A 156 -39.14 37.74 42.91
C LEU A 156 -39.37 39.08 42.20
N MET A 157 -38.61 40.15 42.51
CA MET A 157 -38.84 41.50 41.99
C MET A 157 -38.91 41.56 40.46
N PHE A 158 -38.06 40.79 39.78
CA PHE A 158 -37.98 40.69 38.31
C PHE A 158 -38.24 39.25 37.83
N ASN A 159 -38.92 38.43 38.61
CA ASN A 159 -39.25 37.07 38.20
C ASN A 159 -40.10 37.09 36.93
N GLY A 160 -39.72 36.34 35.90
CA GLY A 160 -40.50 36.24 34.67
C GLY A 160 -40.62 37.56 33.88
N ILE A 161 -39.80 38.57 34.18
CA ILE A 161 -39.87 39.85 33.47
C ILE A 161 -39.44 39.68 32.00
N ASP A 162 -40.19 40.26 31.08
CA ASP A 162 -39.86 40.30 29.66
C ASP A 162 -39.30 41.68 29.27
N VAL A 163 -37.99 41.84 29.49
CA VAL A 163 -37.20 42.99 29.05
C VAL A 163 -35.82 42.53 28.56
N LYS A 164 -35.21 43.28 27.64
CA LYS A 164 -33.89 42.94 27.09
C LYS A 164 -32.72 43.31 28.00
N SER A 165 -32.89 44.36 28.79
CA SER A 165 -31.86 44.90 29.69
C SER A 165 -32.50 45.59 30.88
N LEU A 166 -31.81 45.54 32.02
CA LEU A 166 -32.14 46.30 33.22
C LEU A 166 -30.92 47.14 33.59
N ASP A 167 -31.11 48.44 33.76
CA ASP A 167 -30.10 49.29 34.38
C ASP A 167 -30.25 49.19 35.91
N LEU A 168 -29.33 48.47 36.53
CA LEU A 168 -29.29 48.23 37.98
C LEU A 168 -28.22 49.07 38.69
N SER A 169 -27.60 50.03 37.99
CA SER A 169 -26.43 50.76 38.50
C SER A 169 -26.70 51.57 39.78
N SER A 170 -27.94 52.01 40.01
CA SER A 170 -28.34 52.72 41.24
C SER A 170 -28.67 51.83 42.42
N PHE A 171 -28.77 50.51 42.22
CA PHE A 171 -29.16 49.60 43.29
C PHE A 171 -28.03 49.48 44.32
N ASN A 172 -28.35 49.83 45.56
CA ASN A 172 -27.56 49.49 46.73
C ASN A 172 -28.23 48.34 47.46
N THR A 173 -27.58 47.17 47.50
CA THR A 173 -28.14 45.96 48.11
C THR A 173 -27.56 45.63 49.48
N SER A 174 -26.75 46.52 50.06
CA SER A 174 -26.03 46.27 51.33
C SER A 174 -26.93 46.02 52.55
N ASN A 175 -28.24 46.30 52.46
CA ASN A 175 -29.24 45.99 53.48
C ASN A 175 -30.20 44.85 53.10
N VAL A 176 -30.11 44.33 51.87
CA VAL A 176 -30.99 43.26 51.37
C VAL A 176 -30.62 41.94 52.03
N THR A 177 -31.64 41.24 52.54
CA THR A 177 -31.48 39.90 53.14
C THR A 177 -32.10 38.80 52.28
N ASN A 178 -33.08 39.13 51.44
CA ASN A 178 -33.81 38.19 50.60
C ASN A 178 -33.82 38.62 49.12
N MET A 179 -33.21 37.79 48.26
CA MET A 179 -33.15 37.90 46.80
C MET A 179 -33.67 36.63 46.11
N LYS A 180 -34.47 35.80 46.83
CA LYS A 180 -35.00 34.54 46.29
C LYS A 180 -35.66 34.79 44.92
N SER A 181 -35.20 34.05 43.92
CA SER A 181 -35.79 34.04 42.57
C SER A 181 -35.92 35.43 41.92
N MET A 182 -35.07 36.40 42.30
CA MET A 182 -35.19 37.80 41.85
C MET A 182 -35.24 37.94 40.32
N PHE A 183 -34.43 37.18 39.57
CA PHE A 183 -34.43 37.20 38.09
C PHE A 183 -34.91 35.87 37.49
N HIS A 184 -35.50 34.97 38.28
CA HIS A 184 -35.91 33.66 37.78
C HIS A 184 -36.83 33.80 36.58
N GLY A 185 -36.53 33.12 35.47
CA GLY A 185 -37.39 33.13 34.28
C GLY A 185 -37.38 34.43 33.48
N ALA A 186 -36.46 35.38 33.75
CA ALA A 186 -36.26 36.59 32.95
C ALA A 186 -35.56 36.26 31.61
N LYS A 187 -36.26 35.52 30.75
CA LYS A 187 -35.72 34.84 29.55
C LYS A 187 -35.18 35.77 28.48
N SER A 188 -35.54 37.05 28.48
CA SER A 188 -35.15 38.03 27.47
C SER A 188 -33.87 38.81 27.80
N ILE A 189 -33.36 38.70 29.03
CA ILE A 189 -32.16 39.42 29.47
C ILE A 189 -30.93 38.79 28.83
N TYR A 190 -30.22 39.55 28.00
CA TYR A 190 -28.97 39.10 27.37
C TYR A 190 -27.73 39.41 28.23
N LYS A 191 -27.77 40.52 28.95
CA LYS A 191 -26.70 41.02 29.82
C LYS A 191 -27.27 41.39 31.17
N LEU A 192 -26.67 40.85 32.21
CA LEU A 192 -27.02 41.15 33.59
C LEU A 192 -25.78 41.67 34.32
N ASP A 193 -25.82 42.94 34.70
CA ASP A 193 -24.79 43.55 35.53
C ASP A 193 -25.28 43.61 36.98
N ILE A 194 -24.64 42.80 37.83
CA ILE A 194 -24.86 42.77 39.28
C ILE A 194 -23.55 43.02 40.03
N SER A 195 -22.60 43.71 39.38
CA SER A 195 -21.29 43.98 39.94
C SER A 195 -21.34 44.91 41.15
N ASN A 196 -22.36 45.77 41.22
CA ASN A 196 -22.65 46.65 42.35
C ASN A 196 -23.39 45.96 43.51
N PHE A 197 -23.83 44.71 43.36
CA PHE A 197 -24.59 44.04 44.41
C PHE A 197 -23.66 43.63 45.57
N ASP A 198 -23.84 44.27 46.72
CA ASP A 198 -23.33 43.78 48.00
C ASP A 198 -24.28 42.73 48.56
N MET A 199 -23.86 41.47 48.50
CA MET A 199 -24.67 40.32 48.96
C MET A 199 -24.25 39.82 50.34
N GLY A 200 -23.42 40.56 51.08
CA GLY A 200 -22.87 40.13 52.36
C GLY A 200 -23.92 39.83 53.46
N LYS A 201 -25.10 40.48 53.37
CA LYS A 201 -26.24 40.23 54.29
C LYS A 201 -27.31 39.29 53.72
N VAL A 202 -27.16 38.82 52.48
CA VAL A 202 -28.18 38.01 51.80
C VAL A 202 -28.18 36.59 52.37
N THR A 203 -29.26 36.24 53.08
CA THR A 203 -29.48 34.92 53.66
C THR A 203 -30.23 33.99 52.70
N ASN A 204 -31.06 34.55 51.80
CA ASN A 204 -31.81 33.78 50.81
C ASN A 204 -31.59 34.32 49.39
N LYS A 205 -30.99 33.51 48.53
CA LYS A 205 -30.70 33.79 47.11
C LYS A 205 -31.08 32.63 46.20
N GLU A 206 -31.88 31.70 46.73
CA GLU A 206 -32.28 30.48 46.04
C GLU A 206 -32.94 30.81 44.70
N GLY A 207 -32.45 30.21 43.63
CA GLY A 207 -33.01 30.36 42.28
C GLY A 207 -32.91 31.76 41.68
N MET A 208 -32.14 32.68 42.28
CA MET A 208 -31.98 34.07 41.79
C MET A 208 -31.64 34.15 40.29
N LEU A 209 -30.82 33.24 39.76
CA LEU A 209 -30.30 33.25 38.39
C LEU A 209 -30.74 32.02 37.55
N THR A 210 -31.87 31.42 37.91
CA THR A 210 -32.43 30.25 37.22
C THR A 210 -33.33 30.63 36.03
N ASP A 211 -33.37 29.78 35.01
CA ASP A 211 -34.18 29.95 33.78
C ASP A 211 -33.89 31.26 33.00
N LEU A 212 -32.63 31.69 32.98
CA LEU A 212 -32.12 32.86 32.25
C LEU A 212 -31.62 32.46 30.84
N THR A 213 -32.50 31.98 29.98
CA THR A 213 -32.12 31.28 28.74
C THR A 213 -31.44 32.13 27.66
N SER A 214 -31.55 33.47 27.71
CA SER A 214 -30.84 34.36 26.78
C SER A 214 -29.56 34.98 27.35
N LEU A 215 -29.23 34.71 28.62
CA LEU A 215 -28.10 35.35 29.29
C LEU A 215 -26.78 34.90 28.66
N ARG A 216 -26.02 35.87 28.16
CA ARG A 216 -24.69 35.66 27.55
C ARG A 216 -23.58 36.44 28.21
N VAL A 217 -23.93 37.51 28.93
CA VAL A 217 -22.97 38.39 29.61
C VAL A 217 -23.41 38.56 31.06
N LEU A 218 -22.56 38.14 31.99
CA LEU A 218 -22.79 38.27 33.42
C LEU A 218 -21.64 39.07 34.04
N VAL A 219 -21.94 40.23 34.58
CA VAL A 219 -20.93 41.09 35.22
C VAL A 219 -21.01 40.90 36.73
N LEU A 220 -19.90 40.48 37.34
CA LEU A 220 -19.81 40.14 38.75
C LEU A 220 -18.78 41.01 39.46
N GLY A 221 -19.10 41.41 40.70
CA GLY A 221 -18.25 42.27 41.52
C GLY A 221 -17.76 41.57 42.79
N SER A 222 -16.93 42.28 43.55
CA SER A 222 -16.19 41.69 44.67
C SER A 222 -17.07 41.24 45.83
N ASN A 223 -18.26 41.84 45.95
CA ASN A 223 -19.23 41.54 47.01
C ASN A 223 -20.42 40.70 46.50
N THR A 224 -20.42 40.33 45.22
CA THR A 224 -21.43 39.44 44.64
C THR A 224 -21.20 38.01 45.15
N ILE A 225 -22.27 37.30 45.51
CA ILE A 225 -22.21 35.89 45.95
C ILE A 225 -23.12 35.05 45.04
N ILE A 226 -22.52 34.36 44.07
CA ILE A 226 -23.26 33.56 43.10
C ILE A 226 -23.48 32.09 43.52
N ASN A 227 -22.74 31.59 44.51
CA ASN A 227 -22.96 30.22 45.00
C ASN A 227 -24.38 30.06 45.55
N GLY A 228 -25.12 29.04 45.09
CA GLY A 228 -26.51 28.79 45.48
C GLY A 228 -27.56 29.67 44.80
N THR A 229 -27.18 30.48 43.80
CA THR A 229 -28.14 31.29 43.01
C THR A 229 -28.85 30.48 41.92
N GLY A 230 -28.32 29.32 41.55
CA GLY A 230 -28.86 28.47 40.48
C GLY A 230 -28.62 29.04 39.08
N LEU A 231 -27.47 29.68 38.84
CA LEU A 231 -27.07 30.15 37.51
C LEU A 231 -27.28 29.04 36.47
N SER A 232 -28.07 29.36 35.45
CA SER A 232 -28.48 28.39 34.42
C SER A 232 -27.32 28.09 33.48
N GLU A 233 -27.20 26.82 33.08
CA GLU A 233 -26.21 26.44 32.08
C GLU A 233 -26.48 27.13 30.74
N PRO A 234 -25.46 27.75 30.11
CA PRO A 234 -25.59 28.30 28.78
C PRO A 234 -25.95 27.18 27.79
N ASN A 235 -26.83 27.49 26.84
CA ASN A 235 -27.22 26.55 25.79
C ASN A 235 -27.41 27.27 24.47
N PHE A 236 -26.29 27.60 23.84
CA PHE A 236 -26.22 28.33 22.59
C PHE A 236 -25.42 27.53 21.56
N LYS A 237 -26.09 27.22 20.45
CA LYS A 237 -25.49 26.48 19.32
C LYS A 237 -24.22 27.17 18.82
N GLY A 238 -23.16 26.39 18.60
CA GLY A 238 -21.88 26.88 18.07
C GLY A 238 -21.01 27.60 19.09
N THR A 239 -21.31 27.47 20.38
CA THR A 239 -20.50 28.02 21.47
C THR A 239 -20.05 26.90 22.40
N SER A 240 -19.08 27.19 23.27
CA SER A 240 -18.62 26.23 24.28
C SER A 240 -19.69 25.87 25.31
N ASN A 241 -20.78 26.64 25.42
CA ASN A 241 -21.72 26.53 26.53
C ASN A 241 -21.04 26.60 27.91
N ARG A 242 -19.93 27.35 27.98
CA ARG A 242 -19.16 27.59 29.21
C ARG A 242 -18.91 29.08 29.38
N TRP A 243 -18.88 29.48 30.65
CA TRP A 243 -18.51 30.82 31.05
C TRP A 243 -17.01 31.00 30.99
N VAL A 244 -16.54 32.09 30.39
CA VAL A 244 -15.14 32.49 30.37
C VAL A 244 -15.03 33.95 30.79
N ALA A 245 -14.05 34.25 31.65
CA ALA A 245 -13.77 35.61 32.08
C ALA A 245 -13.21 36.43 30.91
N VAL A 246 -13.61 37.70 30.79
CA VAL A 246 -13.10 38.60 29.77
C VAL A 246 -11.61 38.88 29.99
N ALA A 247 -11.16 39.00 31.24
CA ALA A 247 -9.75 39.07 31.65
C ALA A 247 -8.92 40.10 30.87
N GLY A 248 -9.46 41.31 30.69
CA GLY A 248 -8.81 42.40 29.94
C GLY A 248 -8.98 42.35 28.41
N GLY A 249 -9.68 41.35 27.89
CA GLY A 249 -10.16 41.28 26.50
C GLY A 249 -11.46 42.06 26.29
N ASN A 250 -12.35 41.54 25.45
CA ASN A 250 -13.71 42.05 25.27
C ASN A 250 -14.74 40.92 25.14
N GLU A 251 -16.04 41.26 25.05
CA GLU A 251 -17.13 40.28 25.03
C GLU A 251 -17.03 39.25 23.89
N ASN A 252 -16.42 39.60 22.74
CA ASN A 252 -16.25 38.70 21.59
C ASN A 252 -14.86 38.04 21.54
N ASN A 253 -13.90 38.50 22.33
CA ASN A 253 -12.55 37.96 22.40
C ASN A 253 -12.05 37.98 23.85
N PRO A 254 -12.59 37.08 24.71
CA PRO A 254 -12.19 36.97 26.09
C PRO A 254 -10.79 36.35 26.20
N TYR A 255 -9.98 36.85 27.12
CA TYR A 255 -8.63 36.33 27.38
C TYR A 255 -8.58 35.32 28.53
N GLY A 256 -9.72 35.01 29.15
CA GLY A 256 -9.82 34.01 30.19
C GLY A 256 -9.34 32.64 29.70
N ALA A 257 -8.38 32.05 30.41
CA ALA A 257 -7.85 30.74 30.09
C ALA A 257 -8.77 29.59 30.54
N LYS A 258 -9.70 29.85 31.48
CA LYS A 258 -10.54 28.82 32.09
C LYS A 258 -12.01 28.97 31.68
N TYR A 259 -12.59 27.85 31.29
CA TYR A 259 -13.99 27.68 30.90
C TYR A 259 -14.72 26.99 32.05
N TYR A 260 -15.86 27.54 32.46
CA TYR A 260 -16.62 27.06 33.61
C TYR A 260 -18.01 26.60 33.17
N THR A 261 -18.46 25.46 33.70
CA THR A 261 -19.91 25.24 33.81
C THR A 261 -20.47 26.28 34.78
N SER A 262 -21.78 26.53 34.74
CA SER A 262 -22.42 27.43 35.71
C SER A 262 -22.27 26.90 37.11
N THR A 263 -22.34 25.58 37.27
CA THR A 263 -22.05 24.89 38.54
C THR A 263 -20.64 25.18 39.05
N ASP A 264 -19.62 25.04 38.19
CA ASP A 264 -18.22 25.26 38.57
C ASP A 264 -17.91 26.73 38.83
N LEU A 265 -18.49 27.64 38.03
CA LEU A 265 -18.34 29.08 38.25
C LEU A 265 -18.92 29.46 39.61
N MET A 266 -20.15 29.01 39.90
CA MET A 266 -20.80 29.24 41.20
C MET A 266 -19.98 28.70 42.38
N ALA A 267 -19.38 27.51 42.23
CA ALA A 267 -18.59 26.89 43.29
C ALA A 267 -17.23 27.57 43.50
N ALA A 268 -16.58 28.03 42.42
CA ALA A 268 -15.24 28.60 42.47
C ALA A 268 -15.19 30.10 42.76
N TYR A 269 -16.25 30.84 42.39
CA TYR A 269 -16.26 32.30 42.44
C TYR A 269 -16.00 32.85 43.84
N ASN A 270 -15.09 33.83 43.90
CA ASN A 270 -14.78 34.60 45.08
C ASN A 270 -14.43 36.04 44.68
N SER A 271 -14.22 36.92 45.66
CA SER A 271 -14.02 38.36 45.42
C SER A 271 -12.88 38.72 44.47
N SER A 272 -11.83 37.89 44.37
CA SER A 272 -10.70 38.10 43.46
C SER A 272 -11.04 37.77 41.99
N MET A 273 -12.16 37.11 41.74
CA MET A 273 -12.63 36.69 40.41
C MET A 273 -13.63 37.68 39.80
N SER A 274 -13.74 38.88 40.36
CA SER A 274 -14.60 39.96 39.83
C SER A 274 -14.22 40.27 38.39
N ASP A 275 -15.15 40.04 37.46
CA ASP A 275 -14.95 40.27 36.04
C ASP A 275 -16.31 40.23 35.32
N THR A 276 -16.29 40.55 34.03
CA THR A 276 -17.33 40.16 33.08
C THR A 276 -17.09 38.72 32.63
N TYR A 277 -18.12 37.90 32.70
CA TYR A 277 -18.14 36.54 32.19
C TYR A 277 -19.01 36.48 30.94
N VAL A 278 -18.48 35.87 29.89
CA VAL A 278 -19.17 35.69 28.61
C VAL A 278 -19.20 34.21 28.24
N ILE A 279 -20.02 33.85 27.24
CA ILE A 279 -20.04 32.48 26.70
C ILE A 279 -18.87 32.33 25.73
N GLY A 280 -17.95 31.42 26.02
CA GLY A 280 -16.77 31.20 25.19
C GLY A 280 -17.10 30.55 23.85
N GLU A 281 -16.27 30.79 22.84
CA GLU A 281 -16.32 30.05 21.58
C GLU A 281 -15.97 28.58 21.80
N ASP A 282 -16.59 27.71 21.02
CA ASP A 282 -16.26 26.29 21.01
C ASP A 282 -15.09 26.06 20.04
N LYS A 283 -14.01 25.53 20.60
CA LYS A 283 -12.74 25.30 19.92
C LYS A 283 -12.47 23.83 19.65
N SER A 284 -13.48 22.96 19.79
CA SER A 284 -13.35 21.54 19.52
C SER A 284 -12.97 21.31 18.06
N SER A 285 -11.92 20.52 17.83
CA SER A 285 -11.45 20.17 16.48
C SER A 285 -10.83 18.78 16.47
N ILE A 286 -10.81 18.16 15.29
CA ILE A 286 -10.15 16.88 15.06
C ILE A 286 -9.53 16.88 13.66
N ALA A 287 -8.34 16.31 13.54
CA ALA A 287 -7.62 16.25 12.28
C ALA A 287 -6.81 14.96 12.19
N GLY A 288 -6.97 14.25 11.07
CA GLY A 288 -6.10 13.17 10.64
C GLY A 288 -5.25 13.59 9.44
N HIS A 289 -4.57 12.62 8.84
CA HIS A 289 -3.93 12.76 7.53
C HIS A 289 -4.02 11.43 6.77
N ASP A 290 -3.92 11.46 5.44
CA ASP A 290 -3.90 10.26 4.60
C ASP A 290 -2.52 9.58 4.64
N SER A 291 -2.47 8.28 4.40
CA SER A 291 -1.20 7.52 4.27
C SER A 291 -1.26 6.48 3.17
N THR A 292 -0.09 5.97 2.78
CA THR A 292 0.05 4.86 1.84
C THR A 292 0.92 3.78 2.46
N ILE A 293 0.45 2.53 2.40
CA ILE A 293 1.18 1.35 2.84
C ILE A 293 1.16 0.29 1.75
N ILE A 294 2.18 -0.56 1.68
CA ILE A 294 2.21 -1.68 0.74
C ILE A 294 1.54 -2.89 1.39
N ALA A 295 0.73 -3.59 0.61
CA ALA A 295 0.02 -4.79 1.04
C ALA A 295 1.01 -5.92 1.36
N GLY A 296 0.78 -6.64 2.47
CA GLY A 296 1.53 -7.85 2.76
C GLY A 296 1.26 -8.42 4.16
N PRO A 297 1.56 -9.71 4.40
CA PRO A 297 1.31 -10.38 5.68
C PRO A 297 1.99 -9.73 6.90
N ASN A 298 3.11 -9.02 6.67
CA ASN A 298 3.86 -8.33 7.71
C ASN A 298 3.55 -6.83 7.78
N SER A 299 2.68 -6.32 6.91
CA SER A 299 2.27 -4.91 6.91
C SER A 299 1.45 -4.60 8.14
N LYS A 300 1.84 -3.54 8.85
CA LYS A 300 1.21 -3.11 10.09
C LYS A 300 0.65 -1.71 9.93
N TRP A 301 -0.53 -1.52 10.50
CA TRP A 301 -1.18 -0.23 10.61
C TRP A 301 -1.95 -0.17 11.92
N THR A 302 -1.93 1.00 12.55
CA THR A 302 -2.75 1.31 13.72
C THR A 302 -3.45 2.65 13.51
N SER A 303 -4.60 2.82 14.13
CA SER A 303 -5.38 4.05 13.98
C SER A 303 -4.67 5.31 14.48
N SER A 304 -3.65 5.18 15.33
CA SER A 304 -2.81 6.32 15.74
C SER A 304 -1.86 6.81 14.66
N ASP A 305 -1.52 5.99 13.66
CA ASP A 305 -0.54 6.36 12.62
C ASP A 305 -1.02 7.53 11.77
N ASN A 306 -2.34 7.66 11.60
CA ASN A 306 -2.99 8.70 10.78
C ASN A 306 -3.69 9.79 11.60
N PHE A 307 -3.62 9.75 12.94
CA PHE A 307 -4.17 10.81 13.79
C PHE A 307 -3.15 11.94 13.96
N SER A 308 -3.54 13.16 13.59
CA SER A 308 -2.64 14.32 13.64
C SER A 308 -2.80 15.08 14.95
N SER A 309 -4.02 15.51 15.28
CA SER A 309 -4.32 16.25 16.49
C SER A 309 -5.82 16.37 16.74
N GLY A 310 -6.18 16.78 17.95
CA GLY A 310 -7.51 17.29 18.26
C GLY A 310 -7.44 18.29 19.40
N THR A 311 -8.51 19.06 19.55
CA THR A 311 -8.69 19.99 20.67
C THR A 311 -10.04 19.78 21.31
N GLY A 312 -10.09 19.94 22.64
CA GLY A 312 -11.33 20.02 23.41
C GLY A 312 -12.04 21.36 23.24
N ILE A 313 -13.16 21.50 23.95
CA ILE A 313 -14.07 22.66 23.83
C ILE A 313 -13.43 24.01 24.18
N ASP A 314 -12.43 23.99 25.06
CA ASP A 314 -11.65 25.15 25.51
C ASP A 314 -10.37 25.37 24.68
N GLY A 315 -10.11 24.50 23.71
CA GLY A 315 -8.91 24.51 22.87
C GLY A 315 -7.72 23.75 23.47
N SER A 316 -7.90 23.08 24.61
CA SER A 316 -6.86 22.22 25.18
C SER A 316 -6.57 21.01 24.27
N PRO A 317 -5.31 20.53 24.21
CA PRO A 317 -4.98 19.35 23.41
C PRO A 317 -5.79 18.12 23.83
N LEU A 318 -6.34 17.43 22.83
CA LEU A 318 -7.13 16.22 23.01
C LEU A 318 -6.20 14.99 23.09
N ASP A 319 -6.40 14.16 24.11
CA ASP A 319 -5.77 12.84 24.21
C ASP A 319 -6.47 11.85 23.25
N PHE A 320 -5.69 11.09 22.47
CA PHE A 320 -6.22 10.13 21.49
C PHE A 320 -7.13 9.07 22.12
N SER A 321 -6.97 8.75 23.40
CA SER A 321 -7.87 7.82 24.12
C SER A 321 -9.32 8.28 24.21
N LYS A 322 -9.60 9.58 23.98
CA LYS A 322 -10.95 10.15 23.92
C LYS A 322 -11.55 10.15 22.51
N VAL A 323 -10.79 9.75 21.50
CA VAL A 323 -11.23 9.71 20.11
C VAL A 323 -11.87 8.36 19.80
N VAL A 324 -13.05 8.39 19.22
CA VAL A 324 -13.72 7.21 18.67
C VAL A 324 -13.25 7.03 17.23
N VAL A 325 -12.68 5.87 16.95
CA VAL A 325 -12.22 5.51 15.60
C VAL A 325 -13.27 4.64 14.92
N GLY A 326 -13.69 5.04 13.72
CA GLY A 326 -14.56 4.26 12.84
C GLY A 326 -13.79 3.78 11.61
N GLY A 327 -14.21 2.64 11.06
CA GLY A 327 -13.51 1.98 9.95
C GLY A 327 -12.43 1.01 10.39
N THR A 328 -11.93 0.22 9.45
CA THR A 328 -10.84 -0.75 9.65
C THR A 328 -10.01 -0.80 8.39
N VAL A 329 -8.68 -0.93 8.52
CA VAL A 329 -7.76 -1.10 7.40
C VAL A 329 -7.33 -2.56 7.35
N ASP A 330 -7.57 -3.23 6.21
CA ASP A 330 -6.98 -4.53 5.92
C ASP A 330 -5.66 -4.31 5.18
N THR A 331 -4.54 -4.63 5.84
CA THR A 331 -3.19 -4.38 5.35
C THR A 331 -2.69 -5.43 4.36
N GLU A 332 -3.46 -6.50 4.11
CA GLU A 332 -3.08 -7.56 3.16
C GLU A 332 -3.76 -7.39 1.79
N THR A 333 -4.86 -6.65 1.74
CA THR A 333 -5.65 -6.47 0.52
C THR A 333 -5.43 -5.06 -0.05
N PRO A 334 -4.96 -4.91 -1.31
CA PRO A 334 -4.89 -3.60 -1.95
C PRO A 334 -6.27 -2.94 -2.07
N GLY A 335 -6.36 -1.67 -1.70
CA GLY A 335 -7.61 -0.91 -1.66
C GLY A 335 -7.46 0.43 -0.96
N ASN A 336 -8.52 1.23 -1.02
CA ASN A 336 -8.64 2.47 -0.26
C ASN A 336 -9.56 2.21 0.94
N TYR A 337 -9.07 2.52 2.14
CA TYR A 337 -9.79 2.28 3.38
C TYR A 337 -10.05 3.61 4.06
N ASP A 338 -11.32 3.98 4.18
CA ASP A 338 -11.72 5.19 4.89
C ASP A 338 -11.75 4.93 6.40
N VAL A 339 -11.12 5.82 7.16
CA VAL A 339 -11.06 5.80 8.61
C VAL A 339 -11.56 7.13 9.12
N SER A 340 -12.54 7.10 10.03
CA SER A 340 -13.12 8.30 10.62
C SER A 340 -12.64 8.47 12.06
N TYR A 341 -12.19 9.67 12.41
CA TYR A 341 -11.93 10.07 13.78
C TYR A 341 -13.07 10.96 14.26
N THR A 342 -13.72 10.55 15.35
CA THR A 342 -14.85 11.26 15.93
C THR A 342 -14.57 11.62 17.39
N TYR A 343 -14.87 12.86 17.77
CA TYR A 343 -14.82 13.31 19.16
C TYR A 343 -16.10 14.07 19.50
N THR A 344 -16.72 13.71 20.64
CA THR A 344 -17.85 14.44 21.22
C THR A 344 -17.36 15.22 22.43
N ASP A 345 -17.54 16.54 22.40
CA ASP A 345 -17.09 17.41 23.49
C ASP A 345 -18.02 17.39 24.70
N GLU A 346 -17.62 18.08 25.78
CA GLU A 346 -18.38 18.15 27.03
C GLU A 346 -19.71 18.93 26.92
N ALA A 347 -19.96 19.59 25.79
CA ALA A 347 -21.24 20.22 25.47
C ALA A 347 -22.12 19.33 24.55
N GLY A 348 -21.62 18.16 24.14
CA GLY A 348 -22.32 17.20 23.30
C GLY A 348 -22.22 17.49 21.80
N LYS A 349 -21.35 18.39 21.36
CA LYS A 349 -21.09 18.60 19.93
C LYS A 349 -20.09 17.56 19.45
N GLU A 350 -20.39 16.99 18.28
CA GLU A 350 -19.50 16.06 17.59
C GLU A 350 -18.67 16.79 16.53
N VAL A 351 -17.37 16.53 16.53
CA VAL A 351 -16.45 16.87 15.44
C VAL A 351 -15.91 15.59 14.84
N MET A 352 -15.78 15.57 13.52
CA MET A 352 -15.37 14.38 12.77
C MET A 352 -14.45 14.79 11.63
N ASP A 353 -13.42 13.97 11.42
CA ASP A 353 -12.57 14.03 10.23
C ASP A 353 -12.43 12.62 9.64
N THR A 354 -12.40 12.51 8.31
CA THR A 354 -12.31 11.24 7.60
C THR A 354 -11.09 11.26 6.71
N ILE A 355 -10.23 10.27 6.88
CA ILE A 355 -9.00 10.09 6.11
C ILE A 355 -9.09 8.83 5.27
N THR A 356 -8.22 8.71 4.27
CA THR A 356 -8.07 7.51 3.46
C THR A 356 -6.67 6.91 3.66
N VAL A 357 -6.63 5.61 3.98
CA VAL A 357 -5.42 4.80 3.95
C VAL A 357 -5.37 4.04 2.62
N HIS A 358 -4.36 4.33 1.80
CA HIS A 358 -4.13 3.67 0.52
C HIS A 358 -3.25 2.43 0.73
N VAL A 359 -3.84 1.24 0.60
CA VAL A 359 -3.10 -0.02 0.59
C VAL A 359 -2.81 -0.38 -0.86
N VAL A 360 -1.54 -0.35 -1.26
CA VAL A 360 -1.12 -0.61 -2.65
C VAL A 360 -0.52 -1.99 -2.79
N ALA A 361 -0.67 -2.62 -3.96
CA ALA A 361 -0.09 -3.94 -4.21
C ALA A 361 1.45 -3.87 -4.17
N SER A 362 2.08 -4.92 -3.60
CA SER A 362 3.53 -5.12 -3.74
C SER A 362 3.88 -5.36 -5.21
N GLN A 363 4.98 -4.75 -5.65
CA GLN A 363 5.55 -4.92 -6.98
C GLN A 363 6.66 -5.98 -7.00
N VAL A 364 6.72 -6.85 -5.99
CA VAL A 364 7.69 -7.95 -5.94
C VAL A 364 7.49 -8.85 -7.17
N SER A 365 8.58 -9.10 -7.89
CA SER A 365 8.55 -9.96 -9.06
C SER A 365 9.92 -10.59 -9.29
N ILE A 366 9.95 -11.71 -10.00
CA ILE A 366 11.18 -12.41 -10.34
C ILE A 366 11.06 -12.96 -11.77
N ALA A 367 12.16 -12.89 -12.50
CA ALA A 367 12.25 -13.38 -13.87
C ALA A 367 13.61 -14.06 -14.09
N GLY A 368 13.57 -15.15 -14.83
CA GLY A 368 14.72 -15.84 -15.38
C GLY A 368 14.37 -16.47 -16.72
N HIS A 369 15.36 -17.03 -17.38
CA HIS A 369 15.20 -17.69 -18.67
C HIS A 369 15.86 -19.07 -18.67
N ASP A 370 15.43 -19.94 -19.58
CA ASP A 370 16.04 -21.25 -19.81
C ASP A 370 17.34 -21.14 -20.60
N SER A 371 18.28 -22.08 -20.43
CA SER A 371 19.53 -22.11 -21.19
C SER A 371 19.91 -23.52 -21.64
N THR A 372 20.85 -23.60 -22.58
CA THR A 372 21.41 -24.88 -23.06
C THR A 372 22.93 -24.86 -22.97
N ILE A 373 23.51 -25.92 -22.41
CA ILE A 373 24.96 -26.09 -22.23
C ILE A 373 25.37 -27.43 -22.83
N ILE A 374 26.49 -27.48 -23.56
CA ILE A 374 27.05 -28.75 -24.00
C ILE A 374 27.91 -29.34 -22.87
N ALA A 375 27.66 -30.59 -22.53
CA ALA A 375 28.38 -31.32 -21.50
C ALA A 375 29.86 -31.46 -21.85
N GLY A 376 30.73 -31.15 -20.90
CA GLY A 376 32.16 -31.40 -21.02
C GLY A 376 32.94 -31.05 -19.76
N PRO A 377 34.19 -31.53 -19.60
CA PRO A 377 35.00 -31.28 -18.42
C PRO A 377 35.20 -29.79 -18.09
N ASN A 378 35.21 -28.93 -19.11
CA ASN A 378 35.40 -27.49 -18.96
C ASN A 378 34.09 -26.69 -18.84
N SER A 379 32.94 -27.34 -19.07
CA SER A 379 31.63 -26.71 -18.98
C SER A 379 31.30 -26.35 -17.54
N LYS A 380 30.77 -25.14 -17.34
CA LYS A 380 30.39 -24.60 -16.04
C LYS A 380 29.06 -23.88 -16.17
N TRP A 381 28.30 -23.86 -15.08
CA TRP A 381 27.08 -23.08 -14.95
C TRP A 381 27.15 -22.25 -13.66
N ASN A 382 26.58 -21.05 -13.70
CA ASN A 382 26.38 -20.20 -12.54
C ASN A 382 24.94 -19.68 -12.53
N ALA A 383 24.38 -19.46 -11.34
CA ALA A 383 23.02 -18.93 -11.18
C ALA A 383 22.75 -17.62 -11.94
N LYS A 384 23.76 -16.78 -12.16
CA LYS A 384 23.63 -15.53 -12.92
C LYS A 384 23.38 -15.74 -14.42
N ASP A 385 23.70 -16.92 -14.95
CA ASP A 385 23.65 -17.18 -16.40
C ASP A 385 22.20 -17.29 -16.89
N ASN A 386 21.25 -17.56 -15.98
CA ASN A 386 19.82 -17.72 -16.24
C ASN A 386 18.93 -16.71 -15.47
N PHE A 387 19.54 -15.79 -14.72
CA PHE A 387 18.84 -14.79 -13.92
C PHE A 387 18.68 -13.49 -14.69
N ASP A 388 17.45 -12.99 -14.81
CA ASP A 388 17.17 -11.74 -15.51
C ASP A 388 17.00 -10.57 -14.55
N SER A 389 16.04 -10.66 -13.62
CA SER A 389 15.74 -9.58 -12.68
C SER A 389 14.88 -10.02 -11.50
N VAL A 390 15.02 -9.30 -10.39
CA VAL A 390 14.09 -9.30 -9.26
C VAL A 390 13.76 -7.86 -8.90
N THR A 391 12.51 -7.61 -8.51
CA THR A 391 12.08 -6.33 -7.92
C THR A 391 11.63 -6.53 -6.48
N ASP A 392 11.87 -5.52 -5.63
CA ASP A 392 11.31 -5.43 -4.29
C ASP A 392 9.84 -4.95 -4.31
N ALA A 393 9.27 -4.72 -3.12
CA ALA A 393 7.87 -4.34 -2.96
C ALA A 393 7.51 -3.00 -3.63
N GLU A 394 8.48 -2.10 -3.72
CA GLU A 394 8.36 -0.80 -4.36
C GLU A 394 8.67 -0.84 -5.87
N GLY A 395 9.17 -1.97 -6.37
CA GLY A 395 9.54 -2.16 -7.78
C GLY A 395 11.02 -1.86 -8.08
N ASN A 396 11.87 -1.68 -7.06
CA ASN A 396 13.28 -1.42 -7.25
C ASN A 396 14.05 -2.73 -7.53
N PRO A 397 15.10 -2.70 -8.36
CA PRO A 397 15.91 -3.90 -8.63
C PRO A 397 16.62 -4.45 -7.39
N VAL A 398 16.60 -5.78 -7.24
CA VAL A 398 17.30 -6.52 -6.18
C VAL A 398 18.47 -7.31 -6.78
N GLU A 399 19.64 -7.23 -6.15
CA GLU A 399 20.82 -7.99 -6.55
C GLU A 399 20.66 -9.50 -6.28
N LEU A 400 21.16 -10.34 -7.19
CA LEU A 400 21.11 -11.81 -7.10
C LEU A 400 21.65 -12.38 -5.78
N ASN A 401 22.61 -11.72 -5.12
CA ASN A 401 23.17 -12.17 -3.83
C ASN A 401 22.16 -12.14 -2.66
N LYS A 402 21.02 -11.46 -2.83
CA LYS A 402 19.90 -11.42 -1.88
C LYS A 402 18.76 -12.35 -2.27
N VAL A 403 18.87 -13.03 -3.42
CA VAL A 403 17.88 -13.98 -3.93
C VAL A 403 18.32 -15.38 -3.52
N SER A 404 17.37 -16.17 -3.04
CA SER A 404 17.61 -17.58 -2.72
C SER A 404 17.58 -18.39 -4.00
N VAL A 405 18.60 -19.21 -4.23
CA VAL A 405 18.71 -20.08 -5.41
C VAL A 405 18.71 -21.53 -4.94
N THR A 406 17.73 -22.30 -5.40
CA THR A 406 17.59 -23.73 -5.08
C THR A 406 17.74 -24.55 -6.36
N GLY A 407 18.56 -25.61 -6.28
CA GLY A 407 18.95 -26.39 -7.46
C GLY A 407 20.37 -26.02 -7.93
N GLU A 408 21.01 -26.94 -8.64
CA GLU A 408 22.33 -26.74 -9.24
C GLU A 408 22.41 -27.56 -10.54
N ALA A 409 22.78 -26.90 -11.64
CA ALA A 409 22.94 -27.57 -12.92
C ALA A 409 24.35 -28.18 -13.03
N ASN A 410 24.43 -29.50 -13.19
CA ASN A 410 25.71 -30.16 -13.46
C ASN A 410 26.03 -30.06 -14.95
N ALA A 411 26.79 -29.03 -15.32
CA ALA A 411 27.19 -28.74 -16.71
C ALA A 411 28.05 -29.84 -17.38
N GLN A 412 28.41 -30.91 -16.68
CA GLN A 412 29.23 -32.01 -17.21
C GLN A 412 28.41 -33.26 -17.51
N VAL A 413 27.16 -33.32 -17.07
CA VAL A 413 26.31 -34.51 -17.19
C VAL A 413 25.07 -34.12 -18.01
N PRO A 414 24.81 -34.77 -19.15
CA PRO A 414 23.60 -34.49 -19.91
C PRO A 414 22.33 -34.76 -19.09
N GLY A 415 21.39 -33.81 -19.14
CA GLY A 415 20.14 -33.83 -18.38
C GLY A 415 19.50 -32.45 -18.28
N ASP A 416 18.26 -32.42 -17.81
CA ASP A 416 17.52 -31.19 -17.53
C ASP A 416 17.59 -30.90 -16.03
N TYR A 417 18.03 -29.70 -15.68
CA TYR A 417 18.20 -29.27 -14.29
C TYR A 417 17.26 -28.10 -13.99
N GLU A 418 16.33 -28.30 -13.07
CA GLU A 418 15.44 -27.24 -12.60
C GLU A 418 16.16 -26.37 -11.55
N ILE A 419 16.11 -25.06 -11.76
CA ILE A 419 16.65 -24.05 -10.84
C ILE A 419 15.51 -23.12 -10.45
N THR A 420 15.29 -22.97 -9.16
CA THR A 420 14.27 -22.07 -8.63
C THR A 420 14.93 -20.88 -7.95
N TYR A 421 14.60 -19.69 -8.42
CA TYR A 421 14.90 -18.44 -7.74
C TYR A 421 13.72 -18.03 -6.87
N SER A 422 13.99 -17.66 -5.62
CA SER A 422 12.97 -17.20 -4.69
C SER A 422 13.39 -15.93 -3.94
N TYR A 423 12.44 -15.02 -3.76
CA TYR A 423 12.64 -13.78 -3.03
C TYR A 423 11.38 -13.42 -2.24
N THR A 424 11.58 -12.98 -0.99
CA THR A 424 10.52 -12.47 -0.11
C THR A 424 10.82 -11.03 0.24
N ASP A 425 9.87 -10.14 -0.01
CA ASP A 425 10.02 -8.73 0.33
C ASP A 425 9.88 -8.48 1.85
N ILE A 426 10.12 -7.24 2.29
CA ILE A 426 10.04 -6.85 3.71
C ILE A 426 8.62 -6.93 4.30
N TYR A 427 7.59 -6.94 3.44
CA TYR A 427 6.18 -7.04 3.81
C TYR A 427 5.68 -8.49 3.80
N GLY A 428 6.54 -9.46 3.43
CA GLY A 428 6.24 -10.89 3.43
C GLY A 428 5.66 -11.42 2.13
N ASN A 429 5.64 -10.64 1.05
CA ASN A 429 5.20 -11.12 -0.26
C ASN A 429 6.31 -11.92 -0.93
N GLU A 430 5.96 -13.08 -1.47
CA GLU A 430 6.91 -14.01 -2.09
C GLU A 430 6.76 -14.01 -3.62
N ALA A 431 7.89 -14.01 -4.32
CA ALA A 431 7.97 -14.24 -5.75
C ALA A 431 8.95 -15.38 -6.04
N ASN A 432 8.52 -16.32 -6.89
CA ASN A 432 9.30 -17.50 -7.26
C ASN A 432 9.26 -17.71 -8.78
N GLU A 433 10.39 -18.05 -9.38
CA GLU A 433 10.48 -18.45 -10.79
C GLU A 433 11.36 -19.71 -10.90
N THR A 434 10.89 -20.69 -11.66
CA THR A 434 11.63 -21.92 -11.94
C THR A 434 12.00 -21.97 -13.42
N ILE A 435 13.29 -22.11 -13.69
CA ILE A 435 13.85 -22.25 -15.04
C ILE A 435 14.48 -23.62 -15.23
N THR A 436 14.73 -23.98 -16.47
CA THR A 436 15.40 -25.24 -16.85
C THR A 436 16.73 -24.96 -17.55
N VAL A 437 17.79 -25.61 -17.06
CA VAL A 437 19.10 -25.67 -17.73
C VAL A 437 19.20 -27.01 -18.44
N HIS A 438 19.20 -26.99 -19.77
CA HIS A 438 19.34 -28.17 -20.62
C HIS A 438 20.81 -28.47 -20.86
N VAL A 439 21.34 -29.54 -20.26
CA VAL A 439 22.70 -30.00 -20.54
C VAL A 439 22.63 -31.11 -21.59
N ILE A 440 23.21 -30.89 -22.76
CA ILE A 440 23.17 -31.83 -23.89
C ILE A 440 24.53 -32.50 -24.10
N ALA A 441 24.54 -33.71 -24.66
CA ALA A 441 25.80 -34.41 -24.95
C ALA A 441 26.57 -33.75 -26.10
N SER A 442 27.90 -33.73 -26.01
CA SER A 442 28.77 -33.35 -27.14
C SER A 442 28.60 -34.34 -28.29
N GLN A 443 28.50 -33.81 -29.50
CA GLN A 443 28.44 -34.57 -30.75
C GLN A 443 29.83 -34.80 -31.36
N ALA A 444 30.91 -34.44 -30.66
CA ALA A 444 32.26 -34.58 -31.17
C ALA A 444 32.56 -36.03 -31.54
N SER A 445 33.17 -36.25 -32.71
CA SER A 445 33.56 -37.57 -33.18
C SER A 445 34.77 -37.50 -34.11
N VAL A 446 35.49 -38.61 -34.25
CA VAL A 446 36.62 -38.76 -35.16
C VAL A 446 36.49 -40.13 -35.84
N ALA A 447 36.65 -40.16 -37.16
CA ALA A 447 36.58 -41.34 -37.99
C ALA A 447 37.81 -41.45 -38.90
N GLY A 448 38.19 -42.68 -39.19
CA GLY A 448 39.28 -43.05 -40.08
C GLY A 448 39.17 -44.52 -40.45
N HIS A 449 39.91 -44.91 -41.48
CA HIS A 449 39.93 -46.26 -42.03
C HIS A 449 41.35 -46.84 -42.02
N ASP A 450 41.47 -48.16 -42.17
CA ASP A 450 42.75 -48.87 -42.27
C ASP A 450 43.28 -48.86 -43.70
N SER A 451 44.60 -48.91 -43.89
CA SER A 451 45.22 -49.01 -45.23
C SER A 451 46.37 -50.01 -45.25
N THR A 452 46.75 -50.43 -46.46
CA THR A 452 47.90 -51.30 -46.70
C THR A 452 48.86 -50.63 -47.67
N ILE A 453 50.14 -50.60 -47.33
CA ILE A 453 51.22 -50.10 -48.18
C ILE A 453 52.33 -51.14 -48.29
N ILE A 454 53.04 -51.18 -49.41
CA ILE A 454 54.20 -52.06 -49.59
C ILE A 454 55.45 -51.32 -49.13
N ALA A 455 56.31 -52.01 -48.37
CA ALA A 455 57.55 -51.45 -47.86
C ALA A 455 58.52 -51.11 -48.99
N GLY A 456 59.16 -49.93 -48.94
CA GLY A 456 60.22 -49.58 -49.88
C GLY A 456 60.76 -48.16 -49.73
N PRO A 457 61.96 -47.86 -50.26
CA PRO A 457 62.59 -46.54 -50.15
C PRO A 457 61.74 -45.38 -50.70
N ASN A 458 60.87 -45.66 -51.67
CA ASN A 458 59.98 -44.67 -52.29
C ASN A 458 58.56 -44.67 -51.73
N SER A 459 58.24 -45.58 -50.81
CA SER A 459 56.91 -45.65 -50.18
C SER A 459 56.67 -44.45 -49.28
N LYS A 460 55.54 -43.78 -49.49
CA LYS A 460 55.14 -42.58 -48.74
C LYS A 460 53.78 -42.82 -48.12
N TRP A 461 53.62 -42.31 -46.90
CA TRP A 461 52.35 -42.31 -46.18
C TRP A 461 52.20 -41.00 -45.43
N ASN A 462 51.02 -40.40 -45.49
CA ASN A 462 50.64 -39.24 -44.70
C ASN A 462 49.44 -39.59 -43.83
N ALA A 463 49.37 -38.98 -42.64
CA ALA A 463 48.25 -39.20 -41.74
C ALA A 463 46.88 -38.78 -42.32
N SER A 464 46.83 -37.93 -43.34
CA SER A 464 45.58 -37.61 -44.05
C SER A 464 45.02 -38.76 -44.88
N ASP A 465 45.86 -39.72 -45.28
CA ASP A 465 45.48 -40.78 -46.22
C ASP A 465 44.44 -41.75 -45.61
N ASN A 466 44.40 -41.83 -44.29
CA ASN A 466 43.55 -42.73 -43.51
C ASN A 466 42.49 -41.99 -42.67
N PHE A 467 42.39 -40.67 -42.79
CA PHE A 467 41.41 -39.85 -42.07
C PHE A 467 40.13 -39.68 -42.88
N ASP A 468 38.97 -39.95 -42.29
CA ASP A 468 37.68 -39.83 -42.97
C ASP A 468 36.99 -38.50 -42.66
N SER A 469 36.77 -38.23 -41.37
CA SER A 469 36.10 -37.01 -40.89
C SER A 469 36.27 -36.83 -39.39
N ALA A 470 36.04 -35.60 -38.93
CA ALA A 470 35.85 -35.29 -37.52
C ALA A 470 34.74 -34.25 -37.38
N THR A 471 34.09 -34.22 -36.21
CA THR A 471 33.07 -33.23 -35.86
C THR A 471 33.34 -32.61 -34.51
N ASP A 472 32.92 -31.36 -34.33
CA ASP A 472 32.97 -30.62 -33.07
C ASP A 472 31.79 -30.96 -32.14
N ALA A 473 31.68 -30.26 -31.01
CA ALA A 473 30.69 -30.56 -29.99
C ALA A 473 29.25 -30.32 -30.44
N GLU A 474 29.06 -29.41 -31.39
CA GLU A 474 27.79 -29.07 -32.04
C GLU A 474 27.47 -29.97 -33.23
N GLY A 475 28.44 -30.77 -33.70
CA GLY A 475 28.31 -31.69 -34.83
C GLY A 475 28.75 -31.11 -36.17
N ASN A 476 29.40 -29.95 -36.19
CA ASN A 476 29.96 -29.37 -37.41
C ASN A 476 31.28 -30.05 -37.79
N LEU A 477 31.61 -30.07 -39.08
CA LEU A 477 32.84 -30.69 -39.58
C LEU A 477 34.11 -29.95 -39.10
N VAL A 478 35.10 -30.73 -38.68
CA VAL A 478 36.43 -30.25 -38.26
C VAL A 478 37.45 -30.58 -39.34
N GLU A 479 38.30 -29.61 -39.69
CA GLU A 479 39.37 -29.80 -40.67
C GLU A 479 40.50 -30.67 -40.09
N PHE A 480 41.14 -31.48 -40.95
CA PHE A 480 42.19 -32.41 -40.54
C PHE A 480 43.36 -31.75 -39.79
N LYS A 481 43.70 -30.49 -40.12
CA LYS A 481 44.80 -29.75 -39.47
C LYS A 481 44.60 -29.56 -37.95
N ASP A 482 43.34 -29.59 -37.50
CA ASP A 482 42.95 -29.40 -36.11
C ASP A 482 42.76 -30.76 -35.38
N VAL A 483 42.91 -31.87 -36.11
CA VAL A 483 42.92 -33.23 -35.58
C VAL A 483 44.37 -33.67 -35.32
N THR A 484 44.64 -34.15 -34.12
CA THR A 484 45.96 -34.67 -33.78
C THR A 484 46.05 -36.12 -34.24
N ALA A 485 46.89 -36.39 -35.23
CA ALA A 485 47.30 -37.75 -35.60
C ALA A 485 48.64 -38.07 -34.95
N ASN A 486 48.68 -39.05 -34.05
CA ASN A 486 49.94 -39.52 -33.50
C ASN A 486 50.36 -40.79 -34.23
N SER A 487 51.35 -40.70 -35.12
CA SER A 487 52.07 -41.90 -35.55
C SER A 487 53.45 -41.64 -36.16
N GLN A 488 54.29 -42.67 -36.02
CA GLN A 488 55.58 -42.85 -36.67
C GLN A 488 55.44 -44.09 -37.57
N VAL A 489 54.64 -43.98 -38.65
CA VAL A 489 54.55 -45.07 -39.64
C VAL A 489 55.86 -45.11 -40.40
N ASP A 490 56.62 -46.18 -40.21
CA ASP A 490 57.84 -46.42 -40.98
C ASP A 490 57.47 -47.23 -42.23
N THR A 491 57.45 -46.54 -43.37
CA THR A 491 57.06 -47.12 -44.66
C THR A 491 58.12 -48.05 -45.26
N GLN A 492 59.26 -48.24 -44.59
CA GLN A 492 60.35 -49.10 -45.06
C GLN A 492 60.43 -50.42 -44.30
N VAL A 493 59.74 -50.54 -43.17
CA VAL A 493 59.78 -51.72 -42.31
C VAL A 493 58.40 -52.40 -42.34
N PRO A 494 58.32 -53.67 -42.78
CA PRO A 494 57.06 -54.41 -42.71
C PRO A 494 56.58 -54.55 -41.26
N GLY A 495 55.30 -54.23 -41.02
CA GLY A 495 54.70 -54.21 -39.70
C GLY A 495 53.30 -53.60 -39.70
N ASN A 496 52.59 -53.73 -38.58
CA ASN A 496 51.31 -53.06 -38.35
C ASN A 496 51.56 -51.83 -37.48
N TYR A 497 51.20 -50.66 -37.99
CA TYR A 497 51.39 -49.39 -37.30
C TYR A 497 50.04 -48.81 -36.90
N ASP A 498 49.79 -48.74 -35.60
CA ASP A 498 48.58 -48.11 -35.08
C ASP A 498 48.72 -46.58 -35.14
N VAL A 499 47.75 -45.94 -35.77
CA VAL A 499 47.65 -44.48 -35.86
C VAL A 499 46.43 -44.06 -35.06
N VAL A 500 46.64 -43.18 -34.09
CA VAL A 500 45.55 -42.65 -33.27
C VAL A 500 45.23 -41.24 -33.74
N TYR A 501 44.06 -41.07 -34.33
CA TYR A 501 43.45 -39.76 -34.52
C TYR A 501 42.73 -39.36 -33.24
N SER A 502 43.00 -38.17 -32.75
CA SER A 502 42.33 -37.62 -31.58
C SER A 502 41.98 -36.16 -31.76
N TYR A 503 40.82 -35.78 -31.23
CA TYR A 503 40.32 -34.42 -31.22
C TYR A 503 39.78 -34.10 -29.83
N ILE A 504 40.01 -32.87 -29.39
CA ILE A 504 39.46 -32.33 -28.14
C ILE A 504 38.60 -31.14 -28.53
N ASP A 505 37.31 -31.21 -28.20
CA ASP A 505 36.40 -30.10 -28.48
C ASP A 505 36.61 -28.90 -27.54
N ALA A 506 35.91 -27.79 -27.80
CA ALA A 506 36.01 -26.57 -26.99
C ALA A 506 35.60 -26.76 -25.51
N TYR A 507 34.80 -27.79 -25.22
CA TYR A 507 34.30 -28.13 -23.88
C TYR A 507 35.20 -29.16 -23.16
N GLY A 508 36.26 -29.62 -23.81
CA GLY A 508 37.26 -30.53 -23.26
C GLY A 508 36.94 -32.01 -23.47
N ASN A 509 35.91 -32.35 -24.24
CA ASN A 509 35.61 -33.75 -24.55
C ASN A 509 36.64 -34.29 -25.53
N LYS A 510 37.30 -35.37 -25.16
CA LYS A 510 38.29 -36.04 -25.99
C LYS A 510 37.66 -37.24 -26.67
N VAL A 511 37.73 -37.24 -28.01
CA VAL A 511 37.38 -38.39 -28.84
C VAL A 511 38.61 -38.88 -29.58
N SER A 512 38.68 -40.19 -29.79
CA SER A 512 39.79 -40.80 -30.50
C SER A 512 39.37 -42.03 -31.28
N LYS A 513 40.02 -42.23 -32.43
CA LYS A 513 39.88 -43.42 -33.25
C LYS A 513 41.28 -43.95 -33.58
N THR A 514 41.50 -45.22 -33.28
CA THR A 514 42.68 -45.95 -33.72
C THR A 514 42.37 -46.64 -35.04
N ILE A 515 43.28 -46.50 -36.00
CA ILE A 515 43.32 -47.25 -37.26
C ILE A 515 44.67 -47.96 -37.35
N THR A 516 44.77 -48.93 -38.26
CA THR A 516 46.00 -49.67 -38.51
C THR A 516 46.46 -49.47 -39.95
N VAL A 517 47.74 -49.10 -40.12
CA VAL A 517 48.43 -49.10 -41.41
C VAL A 517 49.27 -50.37 -41.50
N HIS A 518 48.93 -51.22 -42.44
CA HIS A 518 49.63 -52.47 -42.73
C HIS A 518 50.77 -52.22 -43.71
N VAL A 519 52.02 -52.21 -43.25
CA VAL A 519 53.20 -52.19 -44.11
C VAL A 519 53.60 -53.64 -44.40
N ILE A 520 53.46 -54.06 -45.65
CA ILE A 520 53.78 -55.44 -46.05
C ILE A 520 55.10 -55.48 -46.82
N ALA A 521 55.82 -56.60 -46.76
CA ALA A 521 57.06 -56.77 -47.51
C ALA A 521 56.80 -56.79 -49.03
N SER A 522 57.72 -56.21 -49.81
CA SER A 522 57.75 -56.39 -51.26
C SER A 522 57.99 -57.86 -51.60
N GLN A 523 57.22 -58.38 -52.54
CA GLN A 523 57.35 -59.72 -53.11
C GLN A 523 58.18 -59.73 -54.40
N ALA A 524 58.91 -58.65 -54.68
CA ALA A 524 59.80 -58.58 -55.82
C ALA A 524 60.90 -59.65 -55.70
N GLY A 525 61.17 -60.34 -56.81
CA GLY A 525 62.09 -61.47 -56.81
C GLY A 525 62.61 -61.77 -58.20
N ILE A 526 63.77 -62.41 -58.27
CA ILE A 526 64.33 -62.94 -59.51
C ILE A 526 64.67 -64.40 -59.27
N ASP A 527 64.20 -65.25 -60.18
CA ASP A 527 64.63 -66.64 -60.26
C ASP A 527 65.37 -66.91 -61.57
N SER A 528 66.48 -67.61 -61.44
CA SER A 528 67.46 -67.83 -62.50
C SER A 528 68.30 -69.05 -62.14
N HIS A 529 68.78 -69.76 -63.16
CA HIS A 529 69.58 -70.97 -63.03
C HIS A 529 70.92 -70.85 -63.77
N ASP A 530 71.88 -71.71 -63.44
CA ASP A 530 73.17 -71.82 -64.13
C ASP A 530 73.04 -72.65 -65.42
N SER A 531 73.89 -72.39 -66.43
CA SER A 531 73.90 -73.18 -67.67
C SER A 531 75.31 -73.62 -68.05
N THR A 532 75.42 -74.67 -68.86
CA THR A 532 76.69 -75.14 -69.43
C THR A 532 76.62 -75.14 -70.95
N ILE A 533 77.58 -74.48 -71.59
CA ILE A 533 77.68 -74.35 -73.05
C ILE A 533 78.96 -75.00 -73.54
N ILE A 534 78.89 -75.82 -74.58
CA ILE A 534 80.09 -76.38 -75.21
C ILE A 534 80.67 -75.34 -76.18
N ALA A 535 81.93 -74.98 -76.00
CA ALA A 535 82.69 -74.06 -76.82
C ALA A 535 82.76 -74.52 -78.27
N GLY A 536 82.34 -73.65 -79.19
CA GLY A 536 82.33 -73.94 -80.62
C GLY A 536 81.85 -72.74 -81.43
N SER A 537 82.28 -72.68 -82.69
CA SER A 537 82.06 -71.54 -83.59
C SER A 537 80.61 -71.17 -83.86
N ASN A 538 79.64 -72.03 -83.49
CA ASN A 538 78.20 -71.80 -83.62
C ASN A 538 77.47 -71.62 -82.27
N SER A 539 78.17 -71.74 -81.14
CA SER A 539 77.56 -71.62 -79.81
C SER A 539 77.27 -70.15 -79.49
N LYS A 540 76.04 -69.85 -79.08
CA LYS A 540 75.59 -68.51 -78.66
C LYS A 540 74.90 -68.61 -77.31
N TRP A 541 75.05 -67.57 -76.50
CA TRP A 541 74.32 -67.39 -75.26
C TRP A 541 73.46 -66.14 -75.39
N ASN A 542 72.21 -66.20 -74.94
CA ASN A 542 71.32 -65.06 -74.81
C ASN A 542 70.93 -64.88 -73.35
N THR A 543 70.60 -63.64 -72.99
CA THR A 543 70.18 -63.28 -71.63
C THR A 543 68.92 -64.01 -71.16
N SER A 544 68.10 -64.56 -72.05
CA SER A 544 66.92 -65.36 -71.69
C SER A 544 67.25 -66.80 -71.32
N ASP A 545 68.46 -67.29 -71.62
CA ASP A 545 68.77 -68.73 -71.51
C ASP A 545 68.84 -69.19 -70.04
N ASN A 546 68.95 -68.26 -69.09
CA ASN A 546 69.20 -68.53 -67.67
C ASN A 546 68.24 -67.81 -66.71
N LEU A 547 67.31 -67.00 -67.23
CA LEU A 547 66.33 -66.27 -66.42
C LEU A 547 64.99 -67.01 -66.44
N ASP A 548 64.57 -67.53 -65.29
CA ASP A 548 63.37 -68.36 -65.16
C ASP A 548 62.11 -67.49 -64.99
N SER A 549 62.17 -66.55 -64.06
CA SER A 549 61.08 -65.61 -63.80
C SER A 549 61.57 -64.40 -63.03
N ALA A 550 60.80 -63.31 -63.09
CA ALA A 550 60.93 -62.19 -62.17
C ALA A 550 59.53 -61.80 -61.69
N THR A 551 59.41 -61.35 -60.45
CA THR A 551 58.17 -60.85 -59.86
C THR A 551 58.31 -59.39 -59.42
N ASP A 552 57.20 -58.64 -59.48
CA ASP A 552 57.10 -57.28 -58.97
C ASP A 552 56.78 -57.26 -57.47
N ALA A 553 56.60 -56.06 -56.91
CA ALA A 553 56.40 -55.85 -55.48
C ALA A 553 55.13 -56.52 -54.92
N GLU A 554 54.11 -56.68 -55.76
CA GLU A 554 52.86 -57.36 -55.45
C GLU A 554 52.94 -58.89 -55.73
N GLY A 555 54.05 -59.37 -56.29
CA GLY A 555 54.29 -60.78 -56.61
C GLY A 555 53.79 -61.20 -58.00
N ASN A 556 53.44 -60.24 -58.87
CA ASN A 556 53.01 -60.53 -60.23
C ASN A 556 54.21 -60.73 -61.16
N PRO A 557 54.11 -61.54 -62.24
CA PRO A 557 55.20 -61.74 -63.18
C PRO A 557 55.62 -60.46 -63.91
N VAL A 558 56.93 -60.23 -63.99
CA VAL A 558 57.56 -59.10 -64.70
C VAL A 558 58.05 -59.55 -66.07
N GLU A 559 57.77 -58.74 -67.10
CA GLU A 559 58.32 -58.98 -68.44
C GLU A 559 59.86 -58.93 -68.42
N LEU A 560 60.50 -59.95 -68.98
CA LEU A 560 61.96 -60.14 -68.91
C LEU A 560 62.77 -58.98 -69.51
N ASN A 561 62.19 -58.17 -70.40
CA ASN A 561 62.83 -56.97 -70.96
C ASN A 561 63.00 -55.83 -69.95
N LYS A 562 62.36 -55.90 -68.77
CA LYS A 562 62.51 -54.95 -67.66
C LYS A 562 63.54 -55.40 -66.63
N VAL A 563 64.06 -56.63 -66.75
CA VAL A 563 65.16 -57.14 -65.93
C VAL A 563 66.47 -56.68 -66.56
N SER A 564 67.27 -55.98 -65.77
CA SER A 564 68.61 -55.55 -66.19
C SER A 564 69.58 -56.72 -66.09
N VAL A 565 70.44 -56.87 -67.10
CA VAL A 565 71.44 -57.95 -67.14
C VAL A 565 72.82 -57.34 -67.25
N THR A 566 73.71 -57.71 -66.34
CA THR A 566 75.12 -57.31 -66.35
C THR A 566 76.01 -58.53 -66.39
N GLY A 567 77.00 -58.52 -67.30
CA GLY A 567 77.83 -59.67 -67.64
C GLY A 567 77.47 -60.23 -69.01
N GLU A 568 78.43 -60.89 -69.67
CA GLU A 568 78.23 -61.55 -70.96
C GLU A 568 79.07 -62.83 -70.98
N ALA A 569 78.46 -63.96 -71.36
CA ALA A 569 79.17 -65.22 -71.47
C ALA A 569 79.85 -65.34 -72.84
N ASN A 570 81.18 -65.40 -72.85
CA ASN A 570 81.93 -65.65 -74.08
C ASN A 570 81.93 -67.15 -74.41
N THR A 571 80.99 -67.56 -75.24
CA THR A 571 80.77 -68.97 -75.63
C THR A 571 81.89 -69.61 -76.46
N GLN A 572 82.94 -68.86 -76.80
CA GLN A 572 84.08 -69.36 -77.56
C GLN A 572 85.26 -69.76 -76.68
N VAL A 573 85.29 -69.26 -75.45
CA VAL A 573 86.41 -69.45 -74.53
C VAL A 573 85.92 -70.26 -73.35
N PRO A 574 86.52 -71.44 -73.06
CA PRO A 574 86.20 -72.18 -71.87
C PRO A 574 86.47 -71.34 -70.60
N GLY A 575 85.48 -71.26 -69.72
CA GLY A 575 85.53 -70.42 -68.52
C GLY A 575 84.15 -70.26 -67.89
N ASP A 576 84.15 -69.70 -66.67
CA ASP A 576 82.94 -69.43 -65.90
C ASP A 576 82.63 -67.94 -66.00
N TYR A 577 81.44 -67.62 -66.52
CA TYR A 577 81.00 -66.25 -66.73
C TYR A 577 79.87 -65.93 -65.77
N GLU A 578 80.10 -64.99 -64.85
CA GLU A 578 79.07 -64.52 -63.93
C GLU A 578 78.13 -63.55 -64.65
N ILE A 579 76.84 -63.83 -64.57
CA ILE A 579 75.77 -63.01 -65.11
C ILE A 579 74.86 -62.63 -63.96
N THR A 580 74.65 -61.33 -63.74
CA THR A 580 73.73 -60.83 -62.72
C THR A 580 72.47 -60.27 -63.38
N TYR A 581 71.32 -60.79 -62.95
CA TYR A 581 70.01 -60.24 -63.24
C TYR A 581 69.60 -59.32 -62.08
N SER A 582 69.17 -58.09 -62.37
CA SER A 582 68.67 -57.15 -61.37
C SER A 582 67.34 -56.52 -61.78
N TYR A 583 66.48 -56.27 -60.81
CA TYR A 583 65.19 -55.62 -60.98
C TYR A 583 64.92 -54.72 -59.79
N THR A 584 64.48 -53.50 -60.07
CA THR A 584 64.03 -52.53 -59.07
C THR A 584 62.54 -52.37 -59.22
N ASP A 585 61.79 -52.62 -58.14
CA ASP A 585 60.35 -52.44 -58.15
C ASP A 585 59.95 -50.94 -58.11
N ILE A 586 58.65 -50.66 -58.26
CA ILE A 586 58.12 -49.29 -58.26
C ILE A 586 58.26 -48.58 -56.91
N TYR A 587 58.46 -49.31 -55.82
CA TYR A 587 58.69 -48.79 -54.47
C TYR A 587 60.19 -48.63 -54.16
N GLY A 588 61.07 -48.96 -55.11
CA GLY A 588 62.52 -48.78 -55.02
C GLY A 588 63.26 -49.95 -54.38
N ASN A 589 62.62 -51.10 -54.15
CA ASN A 589 63.31 -52.28 -53.65
C ASN A 589 64.09 -52.95 -54.79
N GLU A 590 65.38 -53.19 -54.57
CA GLU A 590 66.24 -53.86 -55.54
C GLU A 590 66.42 -55.33 -55.18
N VAL A 591 66.17 -56.19 -56.16
CA VAL A 591 66.47 -57.61 -56.08
C VAL A 591 67.44 -57.98 -57.19
N SER A 592 68.41 -58.82 -56.87
CA SER A 592 69.39 -59.30 -57.83
C SER A 592 69.75 -60.75 -57.57
N LYS A 593 69.96 -61.52 -58.64
CA LYS A 593 70.45 -62.89 -58.59
C LYS A 593 71.57 -63.07 -59.60
N THR A 594 72.69 -63.62 -59.14
CA THR A 594 73.86 -63.93 -59.99
C THR A 594 73.87 -65.41 -60.28
N ILE A 595 74.09 -65.76 -61.55
CA ILE A 595 74.27 -67.12 -62.03
C ILE A 595 75.60 -67.25 -62.74
N THR A 596 76.03 -68.48 -62.95
CA THR A 596 77.26 -68.82 -63.67
C THR A 596 76.93 -69.56 -64.97
N VAL A 597 77.49 -69.09 -66.08
CA VAL A 597 77.48 -69.79 -67.37
C VAL A 597 78.84 -70.46 -67.57
N HIS A 598 78.86 -71.79 -67.49
CA HIS A 598 80.06 -72.61 -67.65
C HIS A 598 80.31 -72.95 -69.12
N VAL A 599 81.45 -72.55 -69.70
CA VAL A 599 81.80 -72.88 -71.09
C VAL A 599 82.88 -73.98 -71.14
N ILE A 600 82.65 -75.09 -71.85
CA ILE A 600 83.52 -76.31 -71.85
C ILE A 600 83.92 -76.79 -73.28
N ALA A 601 85.04 -77.50 -73.49
CA ALA A 601 85.56 -77.84 -74.84
C ALA A 601 84.95 -79.10 -75.54
N SER A 602 85.00 -79.19 -76.89
CA SER A 602 84.35 -80.22 -77.77
C SER A 602 85.27 -81.40 -78.24
N ALA A 603 84.76 -82.65 -78.35
CA ALA A 603 85.48 -83.97 -78.33
C ALA A 603 85.49 -84.80 -79.67
N THR A 604 86.03 -86.07 -79.71
CA THR A 604 85.56 -87.30 -80.48
C THR A 604 86.61 -88.49 -80.56
N PRO A 605 86.33 -89.77 -81.01
CA PRO A 605 86.04 -90.95 -80.14
C PRO A 605 86.85 -92.27 -80.45
N ASN A 606 86.91 -93.24 -79.53
CA ASN A 606 87.33 -94.65 -79.78
C ASN A 606 86.53 -95.65 -78.89
N THR A 607 85.91 -96.64 -79.53
CA THR A 607 85.20 -97.86 -79.04
C THR A 607 86.16 -99.00 -78.57
N PRO A 608 85.74 -100.20 -78.07
CA PRO A 608 84.42 -100.73 -77.62
C PRO A 608 84.42 -101.58 -76.31
N SER A 609 83.24 -101.87 -75.74
CA SER A 609 82.90 -103.21 -75.19
C SER A 609 81.41 -103.34 -74.77
N ASN A 610 80.69 -104.23 -75.45
CA ASN A 610 79.48 -104.96 -75.01
C ASN A 610 79.91 -106.02 -73.96
N PRO A 611 79.06 -106.76 -73.18
CA PRO A 611 77.63 -107.07 -73.39
C PRO A 611 76.75 -107.23 -72.11
N ASP A 612 75.53 -107.73 -72.33
CA ASP A 612 74.65 -108.51 -71.41
C ASP A 612 73.40 -107.86 -70.75
N ARG A 613 72.26 -108.11 -71.44
CA ARG A 613 70.99 -108.74 -70.98
C ARG A 613 71.12 -109.63 -69.70
N PRO A 614 70.09 -109.99 -68.85
CA PRO A 614 68.61 -109.94 -68.96
C PRO A 614 67.80 -109.62 -67.65
N ASP A 615 66.47 -109.74 -67.78
CA ASP A 615 65.50 -110.41 -66.88
C ASP A 615 65.03 -109.81 -65.53
N LYS A 616 63.69 -109.65 -65.49
CA LYS A 616 62.72 -110.24 -64.54
C LYS A 616 62.64 -109.84 -63.06
N SER A 617 61.37 -109.97 -62.63
CA SER A 617 60.93 -110.54 -61.34
C SER A 617 60.96 -109.57 -60.16
N ALA A 618 59.80 -109.05 -59.76
CA ALA A 618 58.81 -109.65 -58.85
C ALA A 618 59.08 -109.23 -57.40
N ASP A 619 58.13 -108.43 -56.91
CA ASP A 619 57.42 -108.61 -55.64
C ASP A 619 58.23 -109.06 -54.41
N THR A 620 58.30 -108.20 -53.40
CA THR A 620 58.11 -108.59 -51.99
C THR A 620 57.98 -107.35 -51.08
N ASP A 621 56.91 -107.38 -50.29
CA ASP A 621 56.81 -107.06 -48.87
C ASP A 621 56.84 -105.62 -48.30
N VAL A 622 55.64 -105.30 -47.79
CA VAL A 622 55.14 -104.40 -46.74
C VAL A 622 55.98 -104.44 -45.43
N PRO A 623 56.17 -103.29 -44.74
CA PRO A 623 55.37 -102.93 -43.54
C PRO A 623 54.89 -101.47 -43.57
N ASP A 624 53.63 -101.19 -43.21
CA ASP A 624 53.18 -100.79 -41.87
C ASP A 624 53.74 -99.47 -41.36
N THR A 625 52.93 -98.41 -41.44
CA THR A 625 52.56 -97.45 -40.36
C THR A 625 51.91 -96.22 -40.99
N SER A 626 50.59 -96.28 -41.21
CA SER A 626 49.80 -95.09 -41.52
C SER A 626 49.46 -94.34 -40.22
N MET A 627 50.17 -93.25 -39.94
CA MET A 627 49.78 -92.28 -38.92
C MET A 627 49.13 -91.03 -39.54
N LYS A 628 47.86 -90.84 -39.14
CA LYS A 628 47.01 -89.62 -39.07
C LYS A 628 47.78 -88.34 -38.63
N PRO A 629 47.19 -87.11 -38.68
CA PRO A 629 45.76 -86.79 -38.66
C PRO A 629 45.31 -85.70 -39.68
N SER A 630 44.05 -85.28 -39.82
CA SER A 630 42.71 -85.87 -39.63
C SER A 630 41.67 -84.79 -40.00
N ASN A 631 40.60 -85.24 -40.65
CA ASN A 631 39.21 -84.75 -40.62
C ASN A 631 38.87 -83.28 -40.92
N SER A 632 38.24 -83.11 -42.09
CA SER A 632 37.12 -82.20 -42.30
C SER A 632 35.81 -82.75 -41.72
N ASP A 633 34.91 -81.81 -41.43
CA ASP A 633 33.46 -81.90 -41.22
C ASP A 633 32.86 -82.45 -39.92
N THR A 634 31.82 -81.69 -39.52
CA THR A 634 30.69 -81.97 -38.60
C THR A 634 30.80 -81.70 -37.09
N VAL A 635 29.91 -80.78 -36.68
CA VAL A 635 29.00 -80.78 -35.50
C VAL A 635 29.61 -80.65 -34.09
N GLY A 636 29.12 -79.65 -33.35
CA GLY A 636 29.03 -79.73 -31.89
C GLY A 636 28.98 -78.41 -31.13
N LEU A 637 27.83 -77.72 -31.13
CA LEU A 637 27.41 -76.89 -29.99
C LEU A 637 27.32 -77.78 -28.72
N PRO A 638 27.47 -77.27 -27.47
CA PRO A 638 26.24 -76.85 -26.78
C PRO A 638 26.37 -75.80 -25.63
N THR A 639 25.37 -74.91 -25.63
CA THR A 639 24.47 -74.61 -24.49
C THR A 639 24.96 -73.65 -23.38
N LYS A 640 24.11 -72.86 -22.71
CA LYS A 640 22.64 -72.70 -22.63
C LYS A 640 22.39 -71.37 -21.90
N SER A 641 21.33 -70.63 -22.18
CA SER A 641 20.05 -70.64 -21.44
C SER A 641 19.67 -69.16 -21.29
N LYS A 642 18.45 -68.65 -21.46
CA LYS A 642 17.10 -69.14 -21.77
C LYS A 642 16.34 -67.85 -22.11
N SER A 643 15.48 -67.85 -23.12
CA SER A 643 14.21 -67.14 -22.99
C SER A 643 13.18 -67.85 -23.83
N ASN A 644 12.34 -68.59 -23.13
CA ASN A 644 11.14 -69.23 -23.61
C ASN A 644 9.96 -68.38 -23.14
N ASN A 645 8.87 -68.49 -23.90
CA ASN A 645 7.48 -68.32 -23.51
C ASN A 645 6.95 -66.88 -23.49
N LEU A 646 6.15 -66.53 -24.49
CA LEU A 646 4.70 -66.81 -24.58
C LEU A 646 3.88 -65.86 -23.68
N VAL A 647 3.08 -65.06 -24.38
CA VAL A 647 1.65 -64.85 -24.09
C VAL A 647 1.32 -63.90 -22.94
N LYS A 648 0.85 -62.70 -23.29
CA LYS A 648 -0.57 -62.30 -23.21
C LYS A 648 -0.71 -60.80 -23.45
N ILE A 649 -1.31 -60.42 -24.57
CA ILE A 649 -2.32 -59.35 -24.54
C ILE A 649 -3.56 -59.95 -25.16
N THR A 650 -4.42 -60.48 -24.29
CA THR A 650 -5.77 -60.92 -24.66
C THR A 650 -6.64 -59.68 -24.73
N ASN A 651 -7.32 -59.54 -25.87
CA ASN A 651 -8.51 -58.71 -26.04
C ASN A 651 -9.50 -58.87 -24.88
N LYS A 652 -10.08 -57.76 -24.44
CA LYS A 652 -11.53 -57.71 -24.23
C LYS A 652 -12.08 -56.28 -24.35
N ARG A 653 -12.92 -56.13 -25.39
CA ARG A 653 -14.04 -55.18 -25.49
C ARG A 653 -14.84 -55.17 -24.17
N VAL A 654 -15.58 -54.12 -23.85
CA VAL A 654 -16.99 -53.90 -24.23
C VAL A 654 -17.37 -52.57 -23.52
N ALA A 655 -17.60 -51.49 -24.26
CA ALA A 655 -18.90 -50.99 -24.73
C ALA A 655 -19.57 -49.99 -23.77
N ASN A 656 -20.08 -48.91 -24.39
CA ASN A 656 -21.47 -48.46 -24.37
C ASN A 656 -21.70 -46.98 -24.05
N ILE A 657 -22.36 -46.32 -25.02
CA ILE A 657 -23.57 -45.50 -24.87
C ILE A 657 -23.42 -44.10 -24.22
N VAL A 658 -23.24 -43.08 -25.08
CA VAL A 658 -24.11 -41.89 -25.33
C VAL A 658 -25.19 -41.61 -24.25
N PRO A 659 -25.37 -40.37 -23.71
CA PRO A 659 -25.90 -39.29 -24.56
C PRO A 659 -25.52 -37.83 -24.28
N ALA A 660 -25.74 -37.06 -25.35
CA ALA A 660 -25.86 -35.61 -25.39
C ALA A 660 -27.06 -35.06 -24.61
N LYS A 661 -26.92 -33.81 -24.12
CA LYS A 661 -27.87 -32.66 -24.26
C LYS A 661 -27.41 -31.54 -23.29
N LYS A 662 -27.09 -30.34 -23.77
CA LYS A 662 -27.97 -29.20 -24.16
C LYS A 662 -28.49 -28.38 -22.96
N HIS A 663 -28.45 -27.05 -23.17
CA HIS A 663 -29.06 -25.94 -22.43
C HIS A 663 -28.29 -25.50 -21.16
N SER A 664 -28.11 -24.21 -20.87
CA SER A 664 -28.98 -23.06 -21.16
C SER A 664 -28.22 -21.74 -20.96
N LYS A 665 -28.46 -20.76 -21.85
CA LYS A 665 -28.41 -19.32 -21.51
C LYS A 665 -29.39 -19.02 -20.37
N PRO A 666 -29.16 -17.93 -19.64
CA PRO A 666 -30.20 -16.91 -19.57
C PRO A 666 -29.76 -15.61 -20.25
N ILE A 667 -30.68 -15.08 -21.05
CA ILE A 667 -30.83 -13.67 -21.41
C ILE A 667 -31.87 -13.09 -20.46
N SER A 668 -31.87 -11.75 -20.34
CA SER A 668 -32.94 -10.85 -19.87
C SER A 668 -32.91 -10.53 -18.36
N THR A 669 -33.09 -9.29 -17.91
CA THR A 669 -33.62 -8.06 -18.54
C THR A 669 -33.10 -6.81 -17.81
N SER A 670 -32.85 -5.77 -18.59
CA SER A 670 -33.00 -4.35 -18.29
C SER A 670 -33.92 -3.97 -17.11
N LYS A 671 -33.45 -3.03 -16.26
CA LYS A 671 -34.27 -1.91 -15.78
C LYS A 671 -33.41 -0.68 -15.49
N VAL A 672 -33.65 0.32 -16.32
CA VAL A 672 -33.39 1.74 -16.10
C VAL A 672 -34.16 2.19 -14.85
N ASN A 673 -33.51 2.93 -13.95
CA ASN A 673 -34.20 3.77 -12.98
C ASN A 673 -33.83 5.22 -13.22
N THR A 674 -34.83 5.93 -13.73
CA THR A 674 -34.92 7.37 -13.92
C THR A 674 -34.95 8.09 -12.58
N LEU A 675 -34.19 9.19 -12.49
CA LEU A 675 -34.38 10.25 -11.50
C LEU A 675 -35.75 10.93 -11.74
N PRO A 676 -36.53 11.28 -10.71
CA PRO A 676 -37.72 12.08 -10.91
C PRO A 676 -37.35 13.55 -11.14
N GLN A 677 -37.78 14.08 -12.29
CA GLN A 677 -38.06 15.51 -12.45
C GLN A 677 -39.37 15.85 -11.76
N THR A 678 -39.40 16.95 -11.01
CA THR A 678 -40.60 17.78 -10.81
C THR A 678 -40.23 19.21 -11.15
N GLY A 679 -40.85 19.73 -12.23
CA GLY A 679 -40.88 21.15 -12.55
C GLY A 679 -41.75 21.93 -11.55
N GLU A 680 -41.28 23.12 -11.21
CA GLU A 680 -41.92 24.43 -11.49
C GLU A 680 -42.89 24.93 -10.41
N ASN A 681 -42.48 26.00 -9.73
CA ASN A 681 -43.19 27.27 -9.83
C ASN A 681 -42.35 28.45 -9.33
N ASP A 682 -42.33 29.48 -10.16
CA ASP A 682 -41.74 30.80 -9.96
C ASP A 682 -42.26 31.53 -8.71
N SER A 683 -41.38 32.29 -8.07
CA SER A 683 -41.69 33.70 -7.75
C SER A 683 -40.43 34.48 -7.37
N ASN A 684 -40.21 35.52 -8.16
CA ASN A 684 -39.28 36.63 -7.94
C ASN A 684 -39.42 37.22 -6.53
N ILE A 685 -38.30 37.66 -5.93
CA ILE A 685 -38.15 39.00 -5.35
C ILE A 685 -36.65 39.32 -5.29
N GLU A 686 -36.31 40.43 -5.93
CA GLU A 686 -35.02 41.09 -5.92
C GLU A 686 -34.69 41.64 -4.52
N THR A 687 -33.42 41.53 -4.11
CA THR A 687 -32.85 42.43 -3.10
C THR A 687 -31.45 42.87 -3.51
N THR A 688 -31.44 43.90 -4.34
CA THR A 688 -30.58 45.08 -4.30
C THR A 688 -29.24 44.96 -3.57
N ILE A 689 -28.18 44.83 -4.38
CA ILE A 689 -26.80 45.19 -4.00
C ILE A 689 -26.75 46.72 -3.88
N GLY A 690 -26.79 47.22 -2.65
CA GLY A 690 -26.63 48.62 -2.32
C GLY A 690 -25.15 49.00 -2.20
N VAL A 691 -24.63 49.62 -3.26
CA VAL A 691 -23.38 50.36 -3.28
C VAL A 691 -23.51 51.60 -2.38
N MET A 692 -22.65 51.76 -1.38
CA MET A 692 -22.33 53.06 -0.80
C MET A 692 -20.81 53.21 -0.70
N GLY A 693 -20.27 53.97 -1.65
CA GLY A 693 -18.99 54.63 -1.51
C GLY A 693 -19.17 56.05 -0.94
N LEU A 694 -18.04 56.59 -0.48
CA LEU A 694 -17.73 57.97 -0.06
C LEU A 694 -17.99 58.35 1.41
N LEU A 695 -16.89 58.42 2.17
CA LEU A 695 -16.36 59.64 2.82
C LEU A 695 -15.00 59.25 3.44
N ALA A 696 -13.90 59.63 2.80
CA ALA A 696 -13.13 60.85 3.06
C ALA A 696 -11.90 60.57 3.94
N SER A 697 -10.76 60.66 3.27
CA SER A 697 -9.38 60.68 3.75
C SER A 697 -9.11 61.83 4.71
N VAL A 698 -8.46 61.54 5.84
CA VAL A 698 -7.55 62.49 6.51
C VAL A 698 -6.31 61.75 6.98
N MET A 699 -5.17 62.38 6.69
CA MET A 699 -3.80 61.94 6.88
C MET A 699 -3.42 61.65 8.34
N GLY A 700 -2.42 60.77 8.50
CA GLY A 700 -1.70 60.56 9.75
C GLY A 700 -0.40 59.79 9.56
N LEU A 701 0.57 60.42 8.87
CA LEU A 701 1.99 60.04 8.84
C LEU A 701 2.56 59.89 10.25
N ILE A 702 3.02 58.70 10.66
CA ILE A 702 4.22 58.54 11.52
C ILE A 702 4.94 57.27 11.10
N GLY A 703 6.10 57.44 10.47
CA GLY A 703 7.08 56.38 10.31
C GLY A 703 7.96 56.26 11.56
N PHE A 704 8.37 55.04 11.88
CA PHE A 704 9.62 54.79 12.58
C PHE A 704 10.16 53.43 12.13
N GLY A 705 11.19 53.48 11.30
CA GLY A 705 12.13 52.38 11.20
C GLY A 705 13.09 52.42 12.38
N LYS A 706 13.49 51.24 12.89
CA LYS A 706 14.88 50.99 13.25
C LYS A 706 15.17 49.50 13.41
N ARG A 707 16.10 49.06 12.56
CA ARG A 707 16.95 47.88 12.68
C ARG A 707 17.50 47.67 14.10
N ARG A 708 17.68 46.40 14.48
CA ARG A 708 18.94 45.94 15.09
C ARG A 708 19.13 44.43 14.92
N ASN A 709 20.12 44.07 14.10
CA ASN A 709 20.88 42.82 14.20
C ASN A 709 22.04 43.04 15.19
N ARG A 710 22.35 42.02 15.99
CA ARG A 710 23.66 41.51 16.46
C ARG A 710 23.36 40.38 17.44
N GLU A 711 23.73 39.13 17.13
CA GLU A 711 25.00 38.49 17.55
C GLU A 711 25.20 38.59 19.07
N ASP A 712 24.76 37.57 19.81
CA ASP A 712 25.58 36.46 20.33
C ASP A 712 24.68 35.25 20.65
#